data_AF-A0A957MWI3-F1
#
_entry.id   AF-A0A957MWI3-F1
#
_cell.length_a   1.000
_cell.length_b   1.000
_cell.length_c   1.000
_cell.angle_alpha   90.00
_cell.angle_beta   90.00
_cell.angle_gamma   90.00
#
_symmetry.space_group_name_H-M   'P 1'
#
loop_
_entity.id
_entity.type
_entity.pdbx_description
1 polymer ?
#
loop_
_entity_poly.entity_id
_entity_poly.type
_entity_poly.pdbx_seq_one_letter_code
_entity_poly.pdbx_strand_id
1 'polypeptide(L)'
;MIGRLCPRGGRLGVSSLLGALLIAASPMTAPRAADDCGAPVGGVVTCDAAHEVDSYQNADGITYTTVDLTIQHPGDGTPTEFIASGGIGTNFGDLSIFSSGAVHQTAVSDGVAQAGISAQSDDGSITIVTTGNGTVRTESDGVIGIFAWSQGVGADGVVTIDAGADIDSRGQGIVAISGGGAVHITSQAISTTGGGANGIEASSAGAGADGAITVLANGAISTLGTSAIGIFASSNDGPVQVTSQAISTQGGGANGIQALSGGLGANGQVTVLAEGAITTEGDGATGIDVFALTGGTSITAQAIGTKGGGAYGINSVTGGSGVDGTVMILVNGAVSTEGIGATGVNVDSADGPVTVTTQAVHTLGAGAGGILIGNGGSGGNGMVLLRADGAVATEGIGAVGIGVVAGGAIDIASQGVSTIGDGGTAIDADSSGTGADGLVKVVANGAVATQGSSSVGIDAMSAGGAVSVTSQDVSTKGSGANGILARSQGTGAFGAVTVLANGAISTESSGSSGISASSLHGAVDVTSQAISTLGAGSTAISASSGGVGADGAVTVLAQGAITTEDAGSLGIAVSATGAVDITSQAIGTKGVGALGIAATSNGTGADGMVAVLVNGAISTEGDSARGLNAVSSGGPVSVTVQAVSTQGGGAVGINA
;
A
#
# COMPACT_ATOMS: atom_id res chain seq x y z
N MET A 1 -18.73 26.28 -4.22
CA MET A 1 -18.17 27.62 -4.48
C MET A 1 -17.22 27.95 -3.34
N ILE A 2 -15.93 28.14 -3.63
CA ILE A 2 -14.79 28.59 -2.77
C ILE A 2 -14.35 27.68 -1.61
N GLY A 3 -13.29 26.88 -1.87
CA GLY A 3 -11.98 27.04 -1.21
C GLY A 3 -11.64 26.24 0.05
N ARG A 4 -10.80 25.20 -0.11
CA ARG A 4 -9.62 24.81 0.73
C ARG A 4 -8.95 23.58 0.08
N LEU A 5 -7.97 23.79 -0.80
CA LEU A 5 -6.53 23.64 -0.52
C LEU A 5 -6.16 22.25 0.04
N CYS A 6 -6.24 21.24 -0.81
CA CYS A 6 -5.38 20.06 -0.73
C CYS A 6 -4.13 20.36 -1.59
N PRO A 7 -2.89 20.22 -1.08
CA PRO A 7 -1.71 20.54 -1.87
C PRO A 7 -1.56 19.48 -2.98
N ARG A 8 -1.94 19.89 -4.19
CA ARG A 8 -1.58 19.19 -5.42
C ARG A 8 -0.07 19.05 -5.51
N GLY A 9 0.37 17.81 -5.68
CA GLY A 9 1.42 17.46 -6.62
C GLY A 9 2.79 18.01 -6.27
N GLY A 10 3.38 17.46 -5.21
CA GLY A 10 4.82 17.22 -5.22
C GLY A 10 5.11 16.28 -6.38
N ARG A 11 5.30 16.84 -7.58
CA ARG A 11 6.01 16.18 -8.65
C ARG A 11 7.37 15.82 -8.07
N LEU A 12 7.52 14.59 -7.59
CA LEU A 12 8.80 13.91 -7.64
C LEU A 12 9.17 13.94 -9.11
N GLY A 13 10.02 14.91 -9.45
CA GLY A 13 10.68 14.91 -10.73
C GLY A 13 11.31 13.53 -10.84
N VAL A 14 10.89 12.79 -11.85
CA VAL A 14 11.66 11.70 -12.44
C VAL A 14 12.92 12.36 -13.00
N SER A 15 13.79 12.81 -12.11
CA SER A 15 15.19 12.93 -12.38
C SER A 15 15.63 11.49 -12.46
N SER A 16 15.61 10.96 -13.68
CA SER A 16 16.46 9.87 -14.10
C SER A 16 17.89 10.23 -13.69
N LEU A 17 18.24 9.96 -12.44
CA LEU A 17 19.60 9.75 -12.04
C LEU A 17 19.97 8.37 -12.62
N LEU A 18 20.10 8.34 -13.96
CA LEU A 18 21.29 7.73 -14.52
C LEU A 18 22.45 8.55 -13.94
N GLY A 19 22.79 8.25 -12.68
CA GLY A 19 24.12 8.52 -12.19
C GLY A 19 25.00 7.65 -13.06
N ALA A 20 25.48 8.23 -14.16
CA ALA A 20 26.68 7.72 -14.80
C ALA A 20 27.74 7.73 -13.70
N LEU A 21 27.90 6.58 -13.06
CA LEU A 21 29.03 6.30 -12.19
C LEU A 21 30.21 6.31 -13.16
N LEU A 22 30.82 7.49 -13.29
CA LEU A 22 32.09 7.66 -13.99
C LEU A 22 33.14 6.94 -13.14
N ILE A 23 33.21 5.63 -13.30
CA ILE A 23 34.32 4.84 -12.81
C ILE A 23 35.46 5.07 -13.79
N ALA A 24 36.47 5.80 -13.35
CA ALA A 24 37.73 5.90 -14.07
C ALA A 24 38.40 4.51 -14.08
N ALA A 25 38.27 3.78 -15.19
CA ALA A 25 38.92 2.50 -15.38
C ALA A 25 40.40 2.73 -15.76
N SER A 26 41.30 2.24 -14.90
CA SER A 26 42.71 2.09 -15.24
C SER A 26 42.86 0.96 -16.27
N PRO A 27 43.73 1.09 -17.30
CA PRO A 27 43.97 0.02 -18.25
C PRO A 27 44.58 -1.19 -17.54
N MET A 28 43.91 -2.35 -17.64
CA MET A 28 44.41 -3.62 -17.11
C MET A 28 45.68 -4.02 -17.88
N THR A 29 46.81 -4.10 -17.18
CA THR A 29 48.07 -4.61 -17.74
C THR A 29 48.01 -6.13 -17.95
N ALA A 30 48.79 -6.63 -18.92
CA ALA A 30 48.87 -8.02 -19.42
C ALA A 30 48.70 -9.16 -18.37
N PRO A 31 48.16 -10.33 -18.77
CA PRO A 31 47.65 -11.36 -17.84
C PRO A 31 48.75 -11.92 -16.94
N ARG A 32 48.66 -11.60 -15.65
CA ARG A 32 49.53 -12.14 -14.58
C ARG A 32 49.08 -13.51 -14.05
N ALA A 33 47.87 -13.95 -14.39
CA ALA A 33 47.31 -15.25 -14.02
C ALA A 33 47.86 -16.44 -14.82
N ALA A 34 48.58 -16.20 -15.92
CA ALA A 34 49.16 -17.25 -16.75
C ALA A 34 50.26 -18.06 -16.02
N ASP A 35 50.87 -17.46 -14.99
CA ASP A 35 51.89 -18.12 -14.17
C ASP A 35 51.26 -19.15 -13.21
N ASP A 36 50.02 -18.93 -12.77
CA ASP A 36 49.35 -19.74 -11.73
C ASP A 36 48.30 -20.71 -12.29
N CYS A 37 47.40 -20.23 -13.16
CA CYS A 37 46.32 -21.05 -13.75
C CYS A 37 46.60 -21.48 -15.20
N GLY A 38 47.75 -21.07 -15.75
CA GLY A 38 48.14 -21.36 -17.13
C GLY A 38 47.42 -20.51 -18.18
N ALA A 39 47.79 -20.72 -19.45
CA ALA A 39 47.13 -20.08 -20.57
C ALA A 39 45.79 -20.76 -20.90
N PRO A 40 44.78 -20.04 -21.42
CA PRO A 40 43.52 -20.65 -21.84
C PRO A 40 43.75 -21.71 -22.92
N VAL A 41 43.25 -22.92 -22.71
CA VAL A 41 43.29 -24.02 -23.69
C VAL A 41 41.88 -24.24 -24.22
N GLY A 42 41.64 -23.82 -25.45
CA GLY A 42 40.30 -23.93 -26.07
C GLY A 42 39.24 -23.05 -25.40
N GLY A 43 39.63 -21.87 -24.90
CA GLY A 43 38.71 -20.94 -24.23
C GLY A 43 38.46 -21.28 -22.75
N VAL A 44 39.13 -22.29 -22.18
CA VAL A 44 38.97 -22.68 -20.78
C VAL A 44 40.29 -22.53 -20.02
N VAL A 45 40.22 -21.96 -18.83
CA VAL A 45 41.28 -21.92 -17.82
C VAL A 45 40.80 -22.71 -16.61
N THR A 46 41.63 -23.62 -16.11
CA THR A 46 41.37 -24.34 -14.85
C THR A 46 42.54 -24.07 -13.90
N CYS A 47 42.28 -23.36 -12.82
CA CYS A 47 43.24 -23.17 -11.73
C CYS A 47 43.36 -24.50 -10.94
N ASP A 48 44.58 -24.95 -10.67
CA ASP A 48 44.82 -26.17 -9.88
C ASP A 48 45.17 -25.81 -8.44
N ALA A 49 44.45 -26.40 -7.48
CA ALA A 49 44.62 -26.24 -6.04
C ALA A 49 46.06 -26.50 -5.53
N ALA A 50 46.89 -27.22 -6.31
CA ALA A 50 48.25 -27.57 -5.92
C ALA A 50 49.31 -26.45 -6.06
N HIS A 51 49.03 -25.38 -6.83
CA HIS A 51 49.96 -24.26 -7.03
C HIS A 51 49.66 -23.05 -6.12
N GLU A 52 48.68 -23.17 -5.23
CA GLU A 52 48.06 -22.04 -4.51
C GLU A 52 48.75 -21.64 -3.19
N VAL A 53 49.79 -22.39 -2.77
CA VAL A 53 50.28 -22.37 -1.38
C VAL A 53 51.05 -21.09 -0.98
N ASP A 54 51.46 -20.23 -1.94
CA ASP A 54 52.21 -18.98 -1.67
C ASP A 54 51.82 -17.78 -2.57
N SER A 55 50.95 -17.92 -3.59
CA SER A 55 50.73 -16.86 -4.61
C SER A 55 49.51 -15.95 -4.37
N TYR A 56 48.46 -16.40 -3.67
CA TYR A 56 47.23 -15.60 -3.47
C TYR A 56 47.28 -14.61 -2.31
N GLN A 57 48.37 -14.59 -1.54
CA GLN A 57 48.55 -13.65 -0.41
C GLN A 57 49.07 -12.27 -0.87
N ASN A 58 49.43 -12.12 -2.15
CA ASN A 58 49.86 -10.86 -2.74
C ASN A 58 48.76 -10.32 -3.67
N ALA A 59 48.76 -9.00 -3.86
CA ALA A 59 47.74 -8.17 -4.52
C ALA A 59 47.37 -8.50 -6.00
N ASP A 60 47.74 -9.67 -6.52
CA ASP A 60 47.79 -9.96 -7.96
C ASP A 60 46.55 -10.66 -8.55
N GLY A 61 45.75 -11.42 -7.76
CA GLY A 61 44.48 -12.04 -8.16
C GLY A 61 44.49 -12.90 -9.46
N ILE A 62 43.32 -13.33 -9.94
CA ILE A 62 43.16 -14.04 -11.21
C ILE A 62 42.56 -13.06 -12.24
N THR A 63 43.28 -12.72 -13.31
CA THR A 63 42.77 -11.82 -14.37
C THR A 63 43.06 -12.34 -15.77
N TYR A 64 42.04 -12.40 -16.62
CA TYR A 64 42.16 -12.74 -18.04
C TYR A 64 41.40 -11.75 -18.94
N THR A 65 41.93 -11.51 -20.14
CA THR A 65 41.36 -10.57 -21.13
C THR A 65 41.23 -11.22 -22.51
N THR A 66 40.78 -12.48 -22.57
CA THR A 66 40.61 -13.25 -23.81
C THR A 66 39.15 -13.38 -24.21
N VAL A 67 38.91 -13.56 -25.51
CA VAL A 67 37.56 -13.78 -26.06
C VAL A 67 37.06 -15.19 -25.73
N ASP A 68 35.76 -15.33 -25.46
CA ASP A 68 35.07 -16.59 -25.19
C ASP A 68 35.78 -17.41 -24.10
N LEU A 69 35.75 -16.89 -22.87
CA LEU A 69 36.54 -17.41 -21.77
C LEU A 69 35.68 -18.05 -20.67
N THR A 70 36.08 -19.24 -20.25
CA THR A 70 35.63 -19.90 -19.03
C THR A 70 36.77 -20.01 -18.02
N ILE A 71 36.62 -19.43 -16.83
CA ILE A 71 37.52 -19.60 -15.68
C ILE A 71 36.90 -20.63 -14.73
N GLN A 72 37.65 -21.68 -14.40
CA GLN A 72 37.30 -22.67 -13.38
C GLN A 72 38.26 -22.56 -12.20
N HIS A 73 37.76 -22.15 -11.05
CA HIS A 73 38.49 -21.98 -9.80
C HIS A 73 37.94 -22.95 -8.74
N PRO A 74 38.56 -24.12 -8.54
CA PRO A 74 38.06 -25.13 -7.61
C PRO A 74 38.24 -24.73 -6.12
N GLY A 75 39.20 -23.87 -5.82
CA GLY A 75 39.60 -23.51 -4.45
C GLY A 75 40.31 -24.65 -3.71
N ASP A 76 41.34 -24.32 -2.94
CA ASP A 76 42.11 -25.27 -2.12
C ASP A 76 41.81 -25.21 -0.61
N GLY A 77 40.94 -24.29 -0.19
CA GLY A 77 40.66 -23.99 1.23
C GLY A 77 41.31 -22.71 1.74
N THR A 78 42.15 -22.06 0.94
CA THR A 78 42.63 -20.69 1.15
C THR A 78 41.81 -19.69 0.33
N PRO A 79 41.61 -18.45 0.81
CA PRO A 79 40.89 -17.44 0.04
C PRO A 79 41.73 -16.85 -1.09
N THR A 80 41.13 -16.71 -2.27
CA THR A 80 41.68 -15.94 -3.40
C THR A 80 41.38 -14.45 -3.23
N GLU A 81 42.32 -13.55 -3.53
CA GLU A 81 42.10 -12.10 -3.38
C GLU A 81 40.99 -11.55 -4.31
N PHE A 82 41.03 -11.86 -5.62
CA PHE A 82 39.95 -11.54 -6.57
C PHE A 82 40.01 -12.40 -7.86
N ILE A 83 38.90 -12.49 -8.60
CA ILE A 83 38.79 -13.16 -9.91
C ILE A 83 38.16 -12.20 -10.92
N ALA A 84 38.81 -11.97 -12.06
CA ALA A 84 38.38 -11.02 -13.08
C ALA A 84 38.49 -11.57 -14.51
N SER A 85 37.49 -11.28 -15.34
CA SER A 85 37.51 -11.53 -16.78
C SER A 85 37.01 -10.33 -17.58
N GLY A 86 37.67 -10.03 -18.70
CA GLY A 86 37.25 -9.00 -19.67
C GLY A 86 37.78 -7.60 -19.39
N GLY A 87 37.12 -6.57 -19.94
CA GLY A 87 37.54 -5.16 -19.86
C GLY A 87 36.74 -4.23 -20.79
N ILE A 88 37.20 -2.97 -20.94
CA ILE A 88 36.58 -1.97 -21.82
C ILE A 88 37.27 -1.96 -23.19
N GLY A 89 36.51 -2.01 -24.28
CA GLY A 89 37.00 -1.62 -25.62
C GLY A 89 37.43 -2.76 -26.53
N THR A 90 37.05 -4.01 -26.22
CA THR A 90 37.20 -5.16 -27.13
C THR A 90 36.01 -6.12 -26.99
N ASN A 91 35.67 -6.78 -28.09
CA ASN A 91 34.69 -7.87 -28.14
C ASN A 91 35.23 -9.09 -27.37
N PHE A 92 34.80 -9.28 -26.13
CA PHE A 92 35.24 -10.38 -25.27
C PHE A 92 34.36 -11.64 -25.41
N GLY A 93 33.26 -11.55 -26.16
CA GLY A 93 32.35 -12.68 -26.35
C GLY A 93 31.78 -13.17 -25.01
N ASP A 94 31.50 -14.47 -24.93
CA ASP A 94 30.87 -15.07 -23.76
C ASP A 94 31.90 -15.26 -22.63
N LEU A 95 31.56 -14.79 -21.42
CA LEU A 95 32.40 -14.91 -20.24
C LEU A 95 31.73 -15.77 -19.18
N SER A 96 32.47 -16.77 -18.67
CA SER A 96 32.00 -17.65 -17.60
C SER A 96 33.03 -17.75 -16.48
N ILE A 97 32.61 -17.54 -15.23
CA ILE A 97 33.45 -17.74 -14.03
C ILE A 97 32.76 -18.74 -13.12
N PHE A 98 33.42 -19.86 -12.85
CA PHE A 98 32.98 -20.88 -11.90
C PHE A 98 33.96 -20.92 -10.73
N SER A 99 33.53 -20.53 -9.53
CA SER A 99 34.35 -20.57 -8.32
C SER A 99 33.74 -21.49 -7.27
N SER A 100 34.50 -22.44 -6.72
CA SER A 100 34.11 -23.20 -5.53
C SER A 100 34.93 -22.89 -4.27
N GLY A 101 35.95 -22.03 -4.41
CA GLY A 101 36.77 -21.51 -3.31
C GLY A 101 36.21 -20.23 -2.68
N ALA A 102 36.67 -19.92 -1.46
CA ALA A 102 36.43 -18.62 -0.83
C ALA A 102 37.18 -17.51 -1.59
N VAL A 103 36.57 -16.32 -1.64
CA VAL A 103 37.19 -15.12 -2.22
C VAL A 103 37.22 -14.07 -1.12
N HIS A 104 38.39 -13.51 -0.83
CA HIS A 104 38.55 -12.50 0.22
C HIS A 104 39.40 -11.34 -0.29
N GLN A 105 38.75 -10.25 -0.64
CA GLN A 105 39.40 -9.02 -1.11
C GLN A 105 39.75 -8.14 0.09
N THR A 106 41.05 -7.89 0.31
CA THR A 106 41.62 -7.28 1.54
C THR A 106 42.14 -5.85 1.36
N ALA A 107 41.75 -5.15 0.30
CA ALA A 107 42.11 -3.74 0.03
C ALA A 107 43.56 -3.43 -0.39
N VAL A 108 44.44 -4.43 -0.59
CA VAL A 108 45.87 -4.19 -0.91
C VAL A 108 46.15 -4.09 -2.41
N SER A 109 45.15 -4.24 -3.28
CA SER A 109 45.34 -4.02 -4.72
C SER A 109 45.37 -2.52 -5.03
N ASP A 110 46.53 -2.02 -5.44
CA ASP A 110 46.81 -0.63 -5.85
C ASP A 110 45.93 -0.16 -7.03
N GLY A 111 44.62 0.00 -6.82
CA GLY A 111 43.67 0.54 -7.79
C GLY A 111 43.19 -0.42 -8.89
N VAL A 112 43.25 -1.74 -8.70
CA VAL A 112 42.98 -2.73 -9.77
C VAL A 112 41.69 -3.55 -9.56
N ALA A 113 41.36 -4.00 -8.35
CA ALA A 113 40.18 -4.86 -8.13
C ALA A 113 38.98 -4.06 -7.57
N GLN A 114 38.00 -3.76 -8.44
CA GLN A 114 36.73 -3.10 -8.08
C GLN A 114 35.70 -4.09 -7.51
N ALA A 115 35.94 -5.39 -7.62
CA ALA A 115 35.10 -6.44 -7.06
C ALA A 115 35.91 -7.67 -6.62
N GLY A 116 35.33 -8.50 -5.75
CA GLY A 116 35.88 -9.82 -5.42
C GLY A 116 35.81 -10.76 -6.63
N ILE A 117 34.67 -10.81 -7.32
CA ILE A 117 34.53 -11.47 -8.63
C ILE A 117 34.00 -10.47 -9.65
N SER A 118 34.64 -10.35 -10.81
CA SER A 118 34.30 -9.38 -11.84
C SER A 118 34.26 -10.01 -13.24
N ALA A 119 33.21 -9.76 -14.01
CA ALA A 119 33.18 -10.06 -15.44
C ALA A 119 32.61 -8.88 -16.23
N GLN A 120 33.27 -8.51 -17.34
CA GLN A 120 32.85 -7.40 -18.21
C GLN A 120 32.97 -7.79 -19.68
N SER A 121 31.88 -7.72 -20.44
CA SER A 121 31.85 -8.02 -21.87
C SER A 121 31.09 -6.94 -22.64
N ASP A 122 31.63 -6.51 -23.79
CA ASP A 122 30.98 -5.50 -24.63
C ASP A 122 29.95 -6.12 -25.60
N ASP A 123 30.01 -7.44 -25.84
CA ASP A 123 29.25 -8.09 -26.90
C ASP A 123 28.75 -9.51 -26.61
N GLY A 124 29.09 -10.09 -25.45
CA GLY A 124 28.66 -11.44 -25.10
C GLY A 124 28.07 -11.58 -23.70
N SER A 125 27.53 -12.76 -23.47
CA SER A 125 26.80 -13.08 -22.24
C SER A 125 27.78 -13.31 -21.09
N ILE A 126 27.31 -13.11 -19.86
CA ILE A 126 28.10 -13.30 -18.65
C ILE A 126 27.42 -14.32 -17.75
N THR A 127 28.18 -15.34 -17.34
CA THR A 127 27.76 -16.31 -16.33
C THR A 127 28.76 -16.33 -15.18
N ILE A 128 28.32 -16.05 -13.96
CA ILE A 128 29.13 -16.21 -12.75
C ILE A 128 28.43 -17.21 -11.85
N VAL A 129 29.15 -18.27 -11.45
CA VAL A 129 28.64 -19.28 -10.53
C VAL A 129 29.63 -19.41 -9.36
N THR A 130 29.15 -19.19 -8.14
CA THR A 130 29.89 -19.55 -6.93
C THR A 130 29.22 -20.75 -6.26
N THR A 131 30.02 -21.74 -5.86
CA THR A 131 29.52 -22.95 -5.18
C THR A 131 30.34 -23.26 -3.94
N GLY A 132 29.81 -24.08 -3.03
CA GLY A 132 30.54 -24.53 -1.83
C GLY A 132 30.40 -23.62 -0.61
N ASN A 133 31.05 -23.99 0.50
CA ASN A 133 30.97 -23.31 1.79
C ASN A 133 31.87 -22.06 1.89
N GLY A 134 32.44 -21.59 0.77
CA GLY A 134 33.26 -20.38 0.74
C GLY A 134 32.40 -19.13 0.90
N THR A 135 33.00 -18.04 1.40
CA THR A 135 32.37 -16.71 1.46
C THR A 135 33.04 -15.83 0.40
N VAL A 136 32.28 -14.94 -0.24
CA VAL A 136 32.85 -13.81 -1.00
C VAL A 136 32.88 -12.60 -0.08
N ARG A 137 34.07 -12.23 0.39
CA ARG A 137 34.26 -11.17 1.38
C ARG A 137 35.04 -10.00 0.79
N THR A 138 34.62 -8.77 1.08
CA THR A 138 35.36 -7.54 0.70
C THR A 138 35.57 -6.65 1.93
N GLU A 139 36.79 -6.13 2.10
CA GLU A 139 37.15 -5.33 3.27
C GLU A 139 37.22 -3.82 3.01
N SER A 140 37.09 -3.38 1.76
CA SER A 140 37.13 -1.95 1.39
C SER A 140 35.76 -1.37 1.12
N ASP A 141 35.55 -0.12 1.54
CA ASP A 141 34.40 0.66 1.13
C ASP A 141 34.39 0.83 -0.40
N GLY A 142 33.24 0.56 -1.02
CA GLY A 142 33.06 0.70 -2.48
C GLY A 142 33.53 -0.50 -3.31
N VAL A 143 34.10 -1.55 -2.71
CA VAL A 143 34.40 -2.79 -3.43
C VAL A 143 33.19 -3.69 -3.46
N ILE A 144 32.85 -4.18 -4.64
CA ILE A 144 31.67 -5.01 -4.90
C ILE A 144 32.00 -6.48 -4.59
N GLY A 145 31.07 -7.26 -4.05
CA GLY A 145 31.26 -8.70 -3.90
C GLY A 145 31.38 -9.39 -5.26
N ILE A 146 30.31 -9.33 -6.05
CA ILE A 146 30.24 -9.85 -7.42
C ILE A 146 29.76 -8.76 -8.38
N PHE A 147 30.54 -8.50 -9.43
CA PHE A 147 30.24 -7.53 -10.48
C PHE A 147 30.16 -8.21 -11.85
N ALA A 148 29.05 -7.99 -12.55
CA ALA A 148 28.86 -8.46 -13.93
C ALA A 148 28.28 -7.33 -14.79
N TRP A 149 28.93 -7.04 -15.91
CA TRP A 149 28.45 -6.02 -16.86
C TRP A 149 28.57 -6.47 -18.30
N SER A 150 27.44 -6.67 -18.98
CA SER A 150 27.38 -6.93 -20.42
C SER A 150 26.80 -5.74 -21.17
N GLN A 151 27.41 -5.33 -22.29
CA GLN A 151 26.78 -4.42 -23.28
C GLN A 151 26.16 -5.15 -24.47
N GLY A 152 26.17 -6.49 -24.46
CA GLY A 152 25.53 -7.30 -25.49
C GLY A 152 24.01 -7.06 -25.56
N VAL A 153 23.40 -7.49 -26.67
CA VAL A 153 21.97 -7.33 -26.94
C VAL A 153 21.28 -8.69 -27.08
N GLY A 154 20.03 -8.79 -26.63
CA GLY A 154 19.27 -10.04 -26.69
C GLY A 154 19.97 -11.16 -25.92
N ALA A 155 20.10 -12.34 -26.54
CA ALA A 155 20.75 -13.51 -25.94
C ALA A 155 22.23 -13.26 -25.60
N ASP A 156 22.91 -12.46 -26.41
CA ASP A 156 24.33 -12.14 -26.22
C ASP A 156 24.51 -11.05 -25.14
N GLY A 157 23.43 -10.46 -24.62
CA GLY A 157 23.46 -9.51 -23.51
C GLY A 157 23.10 -10.12 -22.16
N VAL A 158 22.85 -11.42 -22.08
CA VAL A 158 22.33 -12.04 -20.85
C VAL A 158 23.40 -12.04 -19.76
N VAL A 159 23.01 -11.61 -18.56
CA VAL A 159 23.82 -11.72 -17.35
C VAL A 159 23.16 -12.71 -16.39
N THR A 160 23.89 -13.75 -16.03
CA THR A 160 23.46 -14.78 -15.08
C THR A 160 24.45 -14.86 -13.93
N ILE A 161 23.98 -14.69 -12.70
CA ILE A 161 24.77 -14.86 -11.47
C ILE A 161 24.07 -15.91 -10.61
N ASP A 162 24.74 -17.01 -10.32
CA ASP A 162 24.33 -18.00 -9.32
C ASP A 162 25.32 -17.97 -8.15
N ALA A 163 25.03 -17.13 -7.16
CA ALA A 163 25.85 -16.95 -5.98
C ALA A 163 25.46 -17.96 -4.89
N GLY A 164 25.97 -19.19 -5.00
CA GLY A 164 25.81 -20.25 -4.02
C GLY A 164 26.64 -20.06 -2.73
N ALA A 165 27.57 -19.11 -2.73
CA ALA A 165 28.33 -18.67 -1.56
C ALA A 165 27.65 -17.49 -0.84
N ASP A 166 27.83 -17.38 0.47
CA ASP A 166 27.47 -16.18 1.24
C ASP A 166 28.37 -14.99 0.84
N ILE A 167 27.83 -13.78 0.87
CA ILE A 167 28.53 -12.54 0.50
C ILE A 167 28.58 -11.59 1.70
N ASP A 168 29.78 -11.15 2.07
CA ASP A 168 30.00 -10.15 3.14
C ASP A 168 30.85 -9.01 2.59
N SER A 169 30.20 -7.90 2.22
CA SER A 169 30.83 -6.82 1.48
C SER A 169 30.80 -5.50 2.25
N ARG A 170 31.90 -4.75 2.26
CA ARG A 170 31.85 -3.34 2.69
C ARG A 170 31.24 -2.43 1.62
N GLY A 171 31.33 -2.79 0.35
CA GLY A 171 30.58 -2.16 -0.74
C GLY A 171 29.32 -2.97 -1.10
N GLN A 172 28.89 -2.87 -2.36
CA GLN A 172 27.71 -3.58 -2.84
C GLN A 172 27.92 -5.11 -2.80
N GLY A 173 26.85 -5.88 -2.61
CA GLY A 173 26.91 -7.34 -2.60
C GLY A 173 27.05 -7.90 -4.02
N ILE A 174 25.97 -7.81 -4.79
CA ILE A 174 25.92 -8.22 -6.20
C ILE A 174 25.50 -7.02 -7.06
N VAL A 175 26.19 -6.81 -8.17
CA VAL A 175 25.83 -5.83 -9.20
C VAL A 175 25.83 -6.53 -10.55
N ALA A 176 24.66 -6.60 -11.19
CA ALA A 176 24.46 -7.20 -12.49
C ALA A 176 23.81 -6.19 -13.44
N ILE A 177 24.54 -5.81 -14.49
CA ILE A 177 24.13 -4.79 -15.45
C ILE A 177 24.15 -5.38 -16.85
N SER A 178 23.04 -5.24 -17.56
CA SER A 178 22.92 -5.62 -18.96
C SER A 178 22.48 -4.44 -19.83
N GLY A 179 23.21 -4.22 -20.92
CA GLY A 179 22.93 -3.19 -21.93
C GLY A 179 21.78 -3.55 -22.87
N GLY A 180 21.40 -4.82 -22.98
CA GLY A 180 20.39 -5.24 -23.94
C GLY A 180 19.80 -6.65 -23.76
N GLY A 181 20.29 -7.44 -22.81
CA GLY A 181 19.78 -8.77 -22.47
C GLY A 181 19.23 -8.91 -21.05
N ALA A 182 18.71 -10.09 -20.73
CA ALA A 182 18.04 -10.33 -19.46
C ALA A 182 19.05 -10.47 -18.30
N VAL A 183 18.61 -10.18 -17.07
CA VAL A 183 19.41 -10.35 -15.86
C VAL A 183 18.77 -11.42 -14.98
N HIS A 184 19.54 -12.45 -14.63
CA HIS A 184 19.14 -13.52 -13.72
C HIS A 184 20.12 -13.59 -12.55
N ILE A 185 19.63 -13.45 -11.32
CA ILE A 185 20.45 -13.52 -10.10
C ILE A 185 19.84 -14.52 -9.15
N THR A 186 20.63 -15.48 -8.70
CA THR A 186 20.36 -16.31 -7.52
C THR A 186 21.41 -16.02 -6.46
N SER A 187 21.04 -15.92 -5.19
CA SER A 187 21.99 -15.66 -4.11
C SER A 187 21.63 -16.35 -2.80
N GLN A 188 22.66 -16.60 -1.97
CA GLN A 188 22.51 -16.99 -0.56
C GLN A 188 22.46 -15.75 0.34
N ALA A 189 23.07 -15.80 1.55
CA ALA A 189 23.02 -14.66 2.46
C ALA A 189 23.94 -13.53 1.96
N ILE A 190 23.48 -12.29 2.11
CA ILE A 190 24.24 -11.09 1.74
C ILE A 190 24.25 -10.13 2.91
N SER A 191 25.44 -9.68 3.32
CA SER A 191 25.64 -8.62 4.30
C SER A 191 26.42 -7.47 3.66
N THR A 192 25.90 -6.25 3.78
CA THR A 192 26.59 -5.03 3.32
C THR A 192 26.61 -3.92 4.36
N THR A 193 27.72 -3.17 4.45
CA THR A 193 27.87 -2.13 5.48
C THR A 193 28.14 -0.70 4.99
N GLY A 194 28.60 -0.51 3.76
CA GLY A 194 28.93 0.82 3.22
C GLY A 194 27.70 1.66 2.83
N GLY A 195 27.88 2.98 2.72
CA GLY A 195 26.84 3.86 2.16
C GLY A 195 26.57 3.55 0.68
N GLY A 196 25.31 3.47 0.28
CA GLY A 196 24.91 3.05 -1.08
C GLY A 196 25.23 1.58 -1.40
N ALA A 197 25.64 0.79 -0.40
CA ALA A 197 26.02 -0.60 -0.58
C ALA A 197 24.79 -1.51 -0.69
N ASN A 198 24.15 -1.52 -1.86
CA ASN A 198 23.00 -2.38 -2.11
C ASN A 198 23.37 -3.87 -1.90
N GLY A 199 22.44 -4.66 -1.36
CA GLY A 199 22.62 -6.11 -1.29
C GLY A 199 22.69 -6.71 -2.69
N ILE A 200 21.66 -6.45 -3.49
CA ILE A 200 21.60 -6.82 -4.91
C ILE A 200 21.19 -5.59 -5.73
N GLU A 201 21.92 -5.32 -6.80
CA GLU A 201 21.59 -4.36 -7.83
C GLU A 201 21.50 -5.07 -9.19
N ALA A 202 20.31 -5.10 -9.77
CA ALA A 202 20.03 -5.70 -11.07
C ALA A 202 19.47 -4.64 -12.02
N SER A 203 20.13 -4.42 -13.16
CA SER A 203 19.72 -3.41 -14.13
C SER A 203 19.74 -3.98 -15.55
N SER A 204 18.67 -3.79 -16.31
CA SER A 204 18.61 -4.13 -17.74
C SER A 204 18.08 -2.98 -18.57
N ALA A 205 18.82 -2.65 -19.63
CA ALA A 205 18.38 -1.76 -20.69
C ALA A 205 17.76 -2.48 -21.89
N GLY A 206 17.60 -3.81 -21.82
CA GLY A 206 16.95 -4.62 -22.85
C GLY A 206 15.48 -4.28 -23.06
N ALA A 207 14.99 -4.59 -24.27
CA ALA A 207 13.60 -4.36 -24.67
C ALA A 207 12.74 -5.62 -24.47
N GLY A 208 11.49 -5.45 -24.05
CA GLY A 208 10.54 -6.53 -23.83
C GLY A 208 11.11 -7.68 -22.99
N ALA A 209 10.98 -8.91 -23.47
CA ALA A 209 11.46 -10.11 -22.78
C ALA A 209 13.00 -10.13 -22.61
N ASP A 210 13.73 -9.51 -23.52
CA ASP A 210 15.19 -9.36 -23.40
C ASP A 210 15.57 -8.34 -22.33
N GLY A 211 14.64 -7.51 -21.86
CA GLY A 211 14.81 -6.63 -20.70
C GLY A 211 14.50 -7.28 -19.36
N ALA A 212 14.10 -8.55 -19.33
CA ALA A 212 13.57 -9.17 -18.12
C ALA A 212 14.62 -9.24 -17.00
N ILE A 213 14.18 -9.01 -15.77
CA ILE A 213 15.00 -9.16 -14.56
C ILE A 213 14.35 -10.18 -13.66
N THR A 214 15.10 -11.20 -13.27
CA THR A 214 14.70 -12.20 -12.27
C THR A 214 15.73 -12.25 -11.15
N VAL A 215 15.30 -11.95 -9.92
CA VAL A 215 16.13 -12.05 -8.71
C VAL A 215 15.52 -13.09 -7.78
N LEU A 216 16.34 -14.06 -7.37
CA LEU A 216 16.02 -15.09 -6.38
C LEU A 216 17.02 -15.05 -5.21
N ALA A 217 16.67 -14.32 -4.16
CA ALA A 217 17.46 -14.26 -2.92
C ALA A 217 17.00 -15.37 -1.96
N ASN A 218 17.71 -16.50 -1.96
CA ASN A 218 17.42 -17.68 -1.13
C ASN A 218 17.94 -17.55 0.30
N GLY A 219 18.88 -16.63 0.56
CA GLY A 219 19.35 -16.30 1.90
C GLY A 219 18.83 -14.95 2.39
N ALA A 220 19.12 -14.64 3.66
CA ALA A 220 18.77 -13.35 4.24
C ALA A 220 19.69 -12.23 3.72
N ILE A 221 19.13 -11.05 3.48
CA ILE A 221 19.89 -9.86 3.08
C ILE A 221 19.88 -8.84 4.23
N SER A 222 21.05 -8.33 4.59
CA SER A 222 21.23 -7.30 5.62
C SER A 222 22.06 -6.14 5.08
N THR A 223 21.53 -4.92 5.11
CA THR A 223 22.24 -3.72 4.66
C THR A 223 22.24 -2.63 5.75
N LEU A 224 23.41 -2.08 6.10
CA LEU A 224 23.53 -1.13 7.21
C LEU A 224 23.71 0.33 6.78
N GLY A 225 24.22 0.58 5.58
CA GLY A 225 24.57 1.93 5.15
C GLY A 225 23.37 2.78 4.73
N THR A 226 23.54 4.11 4.77
CA THR A 226 22.58 5.07 4.20
C THR A 226 22.36 4.78 2.71
N SER A 227 21.10 4.79 2.27
CA SER A 227 20.69 4.47 0.88
C SER A 227 21.15 3.08 0.40
N ALA A 228 21.46 2.15 1.31
CA ALA A 228 21.83 0.78 0.97
C ALA A 228 20.58 -0.09 0.83
N ILE A 229 20.04 -0.20 -0.38
CA ILE A 229 18.82 -0.96 -0.66
C ILE A 229 19.09 -2.46 -0.54
N GLY A 230 18.16 -3.23 0.03
CA GLY A 230 18.29 -4.70 0.07
C GLY A 230 18.37 -5.30 -1.33
N ILE A 231 17.32 -5.08 -2.13
CA ILE A 231 17.27 -5.46 -3.56
C ILE A 231 16.80 -4.26 -4.38
N PHE A 232 17.64 -3.80 -5.32
CA PHE A 232 17.28 -2.84 -6.36
C PHE A 232 17.22 -3.55 -7.71
N ALA A 233 16.04 -3.60 -8.33
CA ALA A 233 15.84 -4.23 -9.63
C ALA A 233 15.14 -3.25 -10.59
N SER A 234 15.81 -2.86 -11.67
CA SER A 234 15.33 -1.82 -12.60
C SER A 234 15.46 -2.25 -14.05
N SER A 235 14.32 -2.41 -14.73
CA SER A 235 14.28 -2.67 -16.18
C SER A 235 13.67 -1.50 -16.95
N ASN A 236 14.29 -1.15 -18.08
CA ASN A 236 13.78 -0.09 -18.95
C ASN A 236 12.49 -0.48 -19.67
N ASP A 237 12.37 -1.73 -20.12
CA ASP A 237 11.21 -2.18 -20.90
C ASP A 237 10.83 -3.65 -20.66
N GLY A 238 11.49 -4.34 -19.73
CA GLY A 238 11.20 -5.74 -19.41
C GLY A 238 10.53 -5.95 -18.06
N PRO A 239 9.91 -7.13 -17.88
CA PRO A 239 9.25 -7.46 -16.62
C PRO A 239 10.30 -7.64 -15.51
N VAL A 240 9.91 -7.30 -14.28
CA VAL A 240 10.76 -7.48 -13.10
C VAL A 240 10.12 -8.47 -12.15
N GLN A 241 10.85 -9.52 -11.81
CA GLN A 241 10.46 -10.51 -10.82
C GLN A 241 11.51 -10.57 -9.70
N VAL A 242 11.06 -10.37 -8.46
CA VAL A 242 11.91 -10.46 -7.26
C VAL A 242 11.30 -11.45 -6.28
N THR A 243 12.04 -12.50 -5.95
CA THR A 243 11.74 -13.42 -4.85
C THR A 243 12.82 -13.27 -3.78
N SER A 244 12.42 -13.14 -2.52
CA SER A 244 13.36 -12.94 -1.42
C SER A 244 12.93 -13.64 -0.13
N GLN A 245 13.92 -14.03 0.67
CA GLN A 245 13.72 -14.39 2.08
C GLN A 245 13.69 -13.14 2.96
N ALA A 246 14.24 -13.20 4.17
CA ALA A 246 14.25 -12.07 5.09
C ALA A 246 15.17 -10.96 4.60
N ILE A 247 14.71 -9.71 4.68
CA ILE A 247 15.50 -8.52 4.35
C ILE A 247 15.49 -7.57 5.54
N SER A 248 16.67 -7.10 5.95
CA SER A 248 16.82 -6.07 6.98
C SER A 248 17.67 -4.91 6.46
N THR A 249 17.17 -3.69 6.54
CA THR A 249 17.91 -2.48 6.17
C THR A 249 17.87 -1.47 7.32
N GLN A 250 18.93 -0.66 7.52
CA GLN A 250 19.01 0.28 8.66
C GLN A 250 19.29 1.76 8.30
N GLY A 251 19.80 2.03 7.10
CA GLY A 251 20.16 3.39 6.70
C GLY A 251 18.96 4.26 6.28
N GLY A 252 19.10 5.59 6.38
CA GLY A 252 18.12 6.50 5.79
C GLY A 252 17.96 6.26 4.28
N GLY A 253 16.71 6.17 3.79
CA GLY A 253 16.40 5.82 2.40
C GLY A 253 16.83 4.42 1.96
N ALA A 254 17.14 3.52 2.89
CA ALA A 254 17.52 2.14 2.59
C ALA A 254 16.26 1.26 2.44
N ASN A 255 15.69 1.22 1.23
CA ASN A 255 14.51 0.40 0.98
C ASN A 255 14.81 -1.10 1.11
N GLY A 256 13.84 -1.91 1.52
CA GLY A 256 13.98 -3.37 1.55
C GLY A 256 14.07 -3.92 0.12
N ILE A 257 13.00 -3.72 -0.65
CA ILE A 257 12.93 -4.05 -2.07
C ILE A 257 12.51 -2.81 -2.83
N GLN A 258 13.25 -2.47 -3.89
CA GLN A 258 12.86 -1.49 -4.88
C GLN A 258 12.85 -2.14 -6.26
N ALA A 259 11.67 -2.24 -6.88
CA ALA A 259 11.48 -2.91 -8.18
C ALA A 259 10.78 -1.98 -9.17
N LEU A 260 11.44 -1.71 -10.30
CA LEU A 260 10.98 -0.75 -11.31
C LEU A 260 10.95 -1.37 -12.70
N SER A 261 9.82 -1.23 -13.40
CA SER A 261 9.74 -1.52 -14.83
C SER A 261 9.18 -0.32 -15.61
N GLY A 262 9.95 0.13 -16.61
CA GLY A 262 9.52 1.11 -17.59
C GLY A 262 8.70 0.52 -18.74
N GLY A 263 8.50 -0.80 -18.76
CA GLY A 263 7.91 -1.52 -19.88
C GLY A 263 6.43 -1.25 -20.12
N LEU A 264 6.01 -1.55 -21.36
CA LEU A 264 4.63 -1.43 -21.78
C LEU A 264 3.82 -2.73 -21.61
N GLY A 265 2.63 -2.62 -21.02
CA GLY A 265 1.70 -3.75 -20.87
C GLY A 265 2.31 -4.92 -20.09
N ALA A 266 2.30 -6.13 -20.67
CA ALA A 266 2.87 -7.32 -20.04
C ALA A 266 4.38 -7.20 -19.78
N ASN A 267 5.11 -6.44 -20.60
CA ASN A 267 6.53 -6.20 -20.40
C ASN A 267 6.78 -5.19 -19.27
N GLY A 268 5.76 -4.44 -18.85
CA GLY A 268 5.83 -3.53 -17.71
C GLY A 268 5.53 -4.19 -16.36
N GLN A 269 5.30 -5.50 -16.32
CA GLN A 269 4.83 -6.17 -15.11
C GLN A 269 5.92 -6.24 -14.04
N VAL A 270 5.55 -5.92 -12.80
CA VAL A 270 6.43 -6.10 -11.64
C VAL A 270 5.80 -7.09 -10.67
N THR A 271 6.54 -8.15 -10.35
CA THR A 271 6.13 -9.20 -9.39
C THR A 271 7.13 -9.28 -8.26
N VAL A 272 6.66 -9.15 -7.02
CA VAL A 272 7.46 -9.28 -5.79
C VAL A 272 6.87 -10.38 -4.92
N LEU A 273 7.70 -11.37 -4.58
CA LEU A 273 7.39 -12.45 -3.64
C LEU A 273 8.39 -12.39 -2.48
N ALA A 274 8.00 -11.74 -1.38
CA ALA A 274 8.76 -11.70 -0.15
C ALA A 274 8.29 -12.83 0.78
N GLU A 275 9.02 -13.95 0.76
CA GLU A 275 8.75 -15.15 1.56
C GLU A 275 9.21 -15.02 3.02
N GLY A 276 10.14 -14.11 3.28
CA GLY A 276 10.59 -13.75 4.63
C GLY A 276 10.02 -12.40 5.10
N ALA A 277 10.29 -12.08 6.36
CA ALA A 277 9.94 -10.77 6.92
C ALA A 277 10.88 -9.67 6.37
N ILE A 278 10.32 -8.49 6.11
CA ILE A 278 11.09 -7.31 5.70
C ILE A 278 11.08 -6.30 6.84
N THR A 279 12.25 -5.87 7.29
CA THR A 279 12.41 -4.80 8.27
C THR A 279 13.27 -3.69 7.72
N THR A 280 12.77 -2.46 7.75
CA THR A 280 13.55 -1.28 7.34
C THR A 280 13.58 -0.26 8.47
N GLU A 281 14.77 0.26 8.73
CA GLU A 281 14.98 1.36 9.67
C GLU A 281 15.59 2.54 8.91
N GLY A 282 15.18 3.76 9.25
CA GLY A 282 15.69 4.99 8.65
C GLY A 282 14.59 5.81 7.99
N ASP A 283 14.75 7.13 8.01
CA ASP A 283 13.81 8.05 7.37
C ASP A 283 13.71 7.75 5.86
N GLY A 284 12.48 7.65 5.35
CA GLY A 284 12.18 7.32 3.96
C GLY A 284 12.48 5.87 3.55
N ALA A 285 12.86 4.97 4.47
CA ALA A 285 13.18 3.58 4.17
C ALA A 285 11.90 2.74 4.00
N THR A 286 11.48 2.54 2.77
CA THR A 286 10.26 1.78 2.43
C THR A 286 10.52 0.27 2.42
N GLY A 287 9.60 -0.53 2.96
CA GLY A 287 9.70 -1.99 2.97
C GLY A 287 9.74 -2.56 1.55
N ILE A 288 8.67 -2.34 0.79
CA ILE A 288 8.56 -2.71 -0.63
C ILE A 288 8.12 -1.49 -1.44
N ASP A 289 8.96 -1.02 -2.35
CA ASP A 289 8.68 0.08 -3.27
C ASP A 289 8.64 -0.45 -4.71
N VAL A 290 7.47 -0.37 -5.34
CA VAL A 290 7.24 -0.89 -6.69
C VAL A 290 6.73 0.21 -7.60
N PHE A 291 7.37 0.33 -8.75
CA PHE A 291 6.93 1.22 -9.83
C PHE A 291 6.79 0.45 -11.15
N ALA A 292 5.58 0.40 -11.70
CA ALA A 292 5.33 -0.11 -13.04
C ALA A 292 4.79 1.03 -13.91
N LEU A 293 5.45 1.36 -15.02
CA LEU A 293 5.00 2.49 -15.85
C LEU A 293 3.60 2.25 -16.41
N THR A 294 3.32 1.05 -16.91
CA THR A 294 2.00 0.68 -17.45
C THR A 294 1.58 -0.76 -17.19
N GLY A 295 2.51 -1.61 -16.74
CA GLY A 295 2.18 -2.97 -16.36
C GLY A 295 1.48 -3.05 -15.02
N GLY A 296 0.94 -4.23 -14.72
CA GLY A 296 0.39 -4.51 -13.40
C GLY A 296 1.47 -4.77 -12.36
N THR A 297 1.10 -4.64 -11.08
CA THR A 297 1.96 -5.01 -9.95
C THR A 297 1.34 -6.19 -9.21
N SER A 298 2.16 -7.16 -8.84
CA SER A 298 1.75 -8.28 -7.99
C SER A 298 2.72 -8.40 -6.82
N ILE A 299 2.25 -8.15 -5.61
CA ILE A 299 3.07 -8.17 -4.39
C ILE A 299 2.48 -9.20 -3.45
N THR A 300 3.27 -10.22 -3.11
CA THR A 300 2.98 -11.13 -2.00
C THR A 300 4.06 -10.97 -0.95
N ALA A 301 3.68 -10.67 0.29
CA ALA A 301 4.64 -10.45 1.38
C ALA A 301 4.20 -11.11 2.68
N GLN A 302 5.18 -11.44 3.53
CA GLN A 302 4.93 -11.83 4.92
C GLN A 302 4.82 -10.59 5.82
N ALA A 303 5.46 -10.61 7.00
CA ALA A 303 5.46 -9.47 7.90
C ALA A 303 6.36 -8.35 7.37
N ILE A 304 5.91 -7.10 7.50
CA ILE A 304 6.65 -5.90 7.11
C ILE A 304 6.71 -4.97 8.31
N GLY A 305 7.91 -4.55 8.71
CA GLY A 305 8.14 -3.57 9.77
C GLY A 305 8.97 -2.40 9.25
N THR A 306 8.48 -1.17 9.31
CA THR A 306 9.24 0.00 8.89
C THR A 306 9.29 1.07 9.97
N LYS A 307 10.43 1.75 10.10
CA LYS A 307 10.63 2.85 11.04
C LYS A 307 11.33 4.01 10.38
N GLY A 308 10.82 5.22 10.60
CA GLY A 308 11.36 6.47 10.06
C GLY A 308 10.25 7.34 9.48
N GLY A 309 10.50 8.65 9.42
CA GLY A 309 9.56 9.58 8.77
C GLY A 309 9.40 9.24 7.28
N GLY A 310 8.16 9.14 6.79
CA GLY A 310 7.86 8.80 5.40
C GLY A 310 8.22 7.37 4.99
N ALA A 311 8.46 6.46 5.93
CA ALA A 311 8.76 5.06 5.67
C ALA A 311 7.48 4.25 5.40
N TYR A 312 7.18 3.94 4.14
CA TYR A 312 6.02 3.12 3.79
C TYR A 312 6.28 1.63 4.06
N GLY A 313 5.27 0.88 4.49
CA GLY A 313 5.37 -0.58 4.51
C GLY A 313 5.44 -1.14 3.09
N ILE A 314 4.40 -0.85 2.30
CA ILE A 314 4.35 -1.10 0.87
C ILE A 314 3.96 0.19 0.16
N ASN A 315 4.71 0.55 -0.88
CA ASN A 315 4.35 1.58 -1.84
C ASN A 315 4.27 0.94 -3.23
N SER A 316 3.10 0.92 -3.85
CA SER A 316 2.89 0.38 -5.20
C SER A 316 2.31 1.46 -6.10
N VAL A 317 3.04 1.82 -7.16
CA VAL A 317 2.64 2.87 -8.10
C VAL A 317 2.54 2.30 -9.51
N THR A 318 1.42 2.54 -10.19
CA THR A 318 1.26 2.28 -11.63
C THR A 318 0.93 3.56 -12.38
N GLY A 319 1.77 3.93 -13.36
CA GLY A 319 1.81 5.30 -13.93
C GLY A 319 1.06 5.54 -15.25
N GLY A 320 0.42 4.53 -15.82
CA GLY A 320 -0.03 4.52 -17.21
C GLY A 320 -1.54 4.62 -17.36
N SER A 321 -2.04 5.64 -18.06
CA SER A 321 -3.45 5.74 -18.42
C SER A 321 -3.76 4.94 -19.70
N GLY A 322 -4.82 4.13 -19.71
CA GLY A 322 -5.33 3.45 -20.92
C GLY A 322 -4.80 2.04 -21.16
N VAL A 323 -4.23 1.41 -20.13
CA VAL A 323 -3.65 0.07 -20.13
C VAL A 323 -4.00 -0.57 -18.79
N ASP A 324 -4.64 -1.75 -18.84
CA ASP A 324 -5.30 -2.40 -17.71
C ASP A 324 -4.31 -3.07 -16.72
N GLY A 325 -3.28 -2.33 -16.29
CA GLY A 325 -2.32 -2.79 -15.28
C GLY A 325 -3.04 -3.12 -13.98
N THR A 326 -3.27 -4.40 -13.72
CA THR A 326 -3.93 -4.84 -12.48
C THR A 326 -2.95 -4.76 -11.31
N VAL A 327 -3.40 -4.21 -10.19
CA VAL A 327 -2.65 -4.23 -8.92
C VAL A 327 -3.20 -5.33 -8.03
N MET A 328 -2.36 -6.26 -7.61
CA MET A 328 -2.70 -7.29 -6.63
C MET A 328 -1.69 -7.26 -5.49
N ILE A 329 -2.16 -6.99 -4.27
CA ILE A 329 -1.33 -7.02 -3.06
C ILE A 329 -1.93 -8.03 -2.08
N LEU A 330 -1.13 -9.00 -1.65
CA LEU A 330 -1.46 -9.98 -0.62
C LEU A 330 -0.40 -9.93 0.47
N VAL A 331 -0.78 -9.46 1.66
CA VAL A 331 0.10 -9.47 2.83
C VAL A 331 -0.39 -10.52 3.82
N ASN A 332 0.39 -11.59 3.96
CA ASN A 332 0.09 -12.73 4.82
C ASN A 332 0.57 -12.53 6.27
N GLY A 333 1.46 -11.57 6.52
CA GLY A 333 1.89 -11.16 7.85
C GLY A 333 1.32 -9.81 8.28
N ALA A 334 1.67 -9.36 9.49
CA ALA A 334 1.31 -8.03 9.95
C ALA A 334 2.19 -6.95 9.30
N VAL A 335 1.61 -5.79 9.01
CA VAL A 335 2.33 -4.58 8.59
C VAL A 335 2.39 -3.63 9.78
N SER A 336 3.59 -3.20 10.16
CA SER A 336 3.80 -2.21 11.22
C SER A 336 4.68 -1.07 10.71
N THR A 337 4.20 0.16 10.78
CA THR A 337 4.97 1.34 10.33
C THR A 337 5.00 2.42 11.42
N GLU A 338 6.17 2.98 11.67
CA GLU A 338 6.38 4.00 12.70
C GLU A 338 7.12 5.22 12.12
N GLY A 339 6.52 6.40 12.23
CA GLY A 339 7.08 7.67 11.79
C GLY A 339 6.02 8.62 11.23
N ILE A 340 6.35 9.91 11.18
CA ILE A 340 5.47 10.92 10.57
C ILE A 340 5.26 10.56 9.08
N GLY A 341 4.03 10.41 8.64
CA GLY A 341 3.68 10.01 7.26
C GLY A 341 4.04 8.57 6.89
N ALA A 342 4.36 7.70 7.86
CA ALA A 342 4.71 6.31 7.61
C ALA A 342 3.44 5.47 7.35
N THR A 343 2.98 5.41 6.11
CA THR A 343 1.75 4.67 5.75
C THR A 343 2.03 3.16 5.62
N GLY A 344 1.09 2.33 6.10
CA GLY A 344 1.22 0.87 6.05
C GLY A 344 1.25 0.33 4.62
N VAL A 345 0.15 0.50 3.89
CA VAL A 345 0.03 0.12 2.48
C VAL A 345 -0.46 1.32 1.69
N ASN A 346 0.35 1.79 0.74
CA ASN A 346 0.00 2.84 -0.21
C ASN A 346 -0.06 2.27 -1.63
N VAL A 347 -1.18 2.49 -2.30
CA VAL A 347 -1.38 2.13 -3.70
C VAL A 347 -1.81 3.37 -4.47
N ASP A 348 -1.10 3.69 -5.54
CA ASP A 348 -1.49 4.73 -6.49
C ASP A 348 -1.53 4.10 -7.90
N SER A 349 -2.74 3.84 -8.40
CA SER A 349 -2.98 3.23 -9.69
C SER A 349 -3.58 4.24 -10.66
N ALA A 350 -2.89 4.53 -11.76
CA ALA A 350 -3.41 5.43 -12.79
C ALA A 350 -4.65 4.86 -13.49
N ASP A 351 -4.68 3.54 -13.70
CA ASP A 351 -5.74 2.78 -14.33
C ASP A 351 -5.67 1.31 -13.87
N GLY A 352 -6.66 0.50 -14.24
CA GLY A 352 -6.70 -0.94 -13.95
C GLY A 352 -7.18 -1.30 -12.53
N PRO A 353 -7.81 -2.49 -12.37
CA PRO A 353 -8.42 -2.86 -11.09
C PRO A 353 -7.38 -3.07 -9.99
N VAL A 354 -7.73 -2.69 -8.77
CA VAL A 354 -6.88 -2.86 -7.58
C VAL A 354 -7.52 -3.86 -6.64
N THR A 355 -6.76 -4.89 -6.26
CA THR A 355 -7.12 -5.83 -5.20
C THR A 355 -6.07 -5.80 -4.11
N VAL A 356 -6.47 -5.51 -2.87
CA VAL A 356 -5.59 -5.50 -1.70
C VAL A 356 -6.16 -6.41 -0.63
N THR A 357 -5.37 -7.37 -0.16
CA THR A 357 -5.67 -8.22 0.99
C THR A 357 -4.56 -8.09 2.02
N THR A 358 -4.90 -7.80 3.26
CA THR A 358 -3.93 -7.60 4.36
C THR A 358 -4.39 -8.33 5.61
N GLN A 359 -3.44 -8.78 6.43
CA GLN A 359 -3.70 -9.15 7.81
C GLN A 359 -3.76 -7.88 8.69
N ALA A 360 -3.20 -7.91 9.91
CA ALA A 360 -3.18 -6.75 10.79
C ALA A 360 -2.28 -5.65 10.22
N VAL A 361 -2.75 -4.40 10.28
CA VAL A 361 -1.98 -3.21 9.90
C VAL A 361 -1.97 -2.25 11.08
N HIS A 362 -0.78 -1.90 11.57
CA HIS A 362 -0.60 -0.93 12.65
C HIS A 362 0.32 0.20 12.19
N THR A 363 -0.12 1.45 12.34
CA THR A 363 0.67 2.62 11.95
C THR A 363 0.70 3.64 13.07
N LEU A 364 1.88 4.22 13.30
CA LEU A 364 2.12 5.20 14.35
C LEU A 364 2.85 6.42 13.80
N GLY A 365 2.24 7.60 13.91
CA GLY A 365 2.81 8.88 13.53
C GLY A 365 1.76 9.84 12.94
N ALA A 366 2.04 11.14 12.99
CA ALA A 366 1.15 12.13 12.37
C ALA A 366 1.04 11.88 10.86
N GLY A 367 -0.19 11.81 10.33
CA GLY A 367 -0.46 11.48 8.93
C GLY A 367 -0.10 10.05 8.50
N ALA A 368 0.18 9.14 9.43
CA ALA A 368 0.51 7.74 9.13
C ALA A 368 -0.78 6.96 8.81
N GLY A 369 -1.14 6.83 7.54
CA GLY A 369 -2.34 6.08 7.11
C GLY A 369 -2.14 4.57 7.22
N GLY A 370 -3.21 3.80 7.48
CA GLY A 370 -3.14 2.34 7.52
C GLY A 370 -3.05 1.76 6.11
N ILE A 371 -4.16 1.82 5.38
CA ILE A 371 -4.27 1.37 3.99
C ILE A 371 -4.84 2.53 3.16
N LEU A 372 -4.05 3.05 2.23
CA LEU A 372 -4.44 4.13 1.33
C LEU A 372 -4.39 3.64 -0.12
N ILE A 373 -5.50 3.77 -0.84
CA ILE A 373 -5.63 3.36 -2.23
C ILE A 373 -6.20 4.51 -3.05
N GLY A 374 -5.42 5.01 -4.00
CA GLY A 374 -5.86 5.87 -5.09
C GLY A 374 -5.97 5.07 -6.38
N ASN A 375 -7.12 5.14 -7.05
CA ASN A 375 -7.31 4.57 -8.37
C ASN A 375 -7.93 5.61 -9.32
N GLY A 376 -7.15 6.05 -10.30
CA GLY A 376 -7.56 7.00 -11.34
C GLY A 376 -8.35 6.39 -12.49
N GLY A 377 -8.42 5.04 -12.55
CA GLY A 377 -9.18 4.30 -13.55
C GLY A 377 -10.67 4.61 -13.44
N SER A 378 -11.38 4.47 -14.57
CA SER A 378 -12.83 4.67 -14.62
C SER A 378 -13.53 3.39 -15.02
N GLY A 379 -14.82 3.28 -14.70
CA GLY A 379 -15.58 2.08 -15.04
C GLY A 379 -15.09 0.85 -14.28
N GLY A 380 -15.10 -0.32 -14.94
CA GLY A 380 -14.54 -1.57 -14.39
C GLY A 380 -13.03 -1.51 -14.11
N ASN A 381 -12.30 -0.65 -14.83
CA ASN A 381 -10.87 -0.43 -14.58
C ASN A 381 -10.61 0.44 -13.36
N GLY A 382 -11.61 1.16 -12.87
CA GLY A 382 -11.54 1.90 -11.62
C GLY A 382 -11.89 1.10 -10.38
N MET A 383 -12.12 -0.21 -10.51
CA MET A 383 -12.62 -1.04 -9.42
C MET A 383 -11.56 -1.26 -8.35
N VAL A 384 -11.94 -1.06 -7.09
CA VAL A 384 -11.14 -1.37 -5.91
C VAL A 384 -11.83 -2.42 -5.05
N LEU A 385 -11.14 -3.53 -4.82
CA LEU A 385 -11.51 -4.57 -3.87
C LEU A 385 -10.50 -4.60 -2.72
N LEU A 386 -10.94 -4.28 -1.51
CA LEU A 386 -10.10 -4.28 -0.31
C LEU A 386 -10.65 -5.25 0.73
N ARG A 387 -9.77 -6.14 1.21
CA ARG A 387 -10.03 -7.07 2.31
C ARG A 387 -8.97 -6.90 3.40
N ALA A 388 -9.34 -6.30 4.52
CA ALA A 388 -8.53 -6.25 5.73
C ALA A 388 -8.99 -7.39 6.66
N ASP A 389 -8.32 -8.55 6.54
CA ASP A 389 -8.63 -9.77 7.30
C ASP A 389 -8.07 -9.72 8.74
N GLY A 390 -7.20 -8.76 9.03
CA GLY A 390 -6.83 -8.37 10.38
C GLY A 390 -7.39 -7.01 10.80
N ALA A 391 -7.13 -6.62 12.04
CA ALA A 391 -7.47 -5.27 12.52
C ALA A 391 -6.54 -4.22 11.91
N VAL A 392 -7.10 -3.06 11.55
CA VAL A 392 -6.34 -1.89 11.11
C VAL A 392 -6.35 -0.84 12.23
N ALA A 393 -5.18 -0.46 12.73
CA ALA A 393 -5.04 0.48 13.83
C ALA A 393 -4.06 1.59 13.46
N THR A 394 -4.48 2.84 13.57
CA THR A 394 -3.64 4.00 13.19
C THR A 394 -3.64 5.06 14.28
N GLU A 395 -2.46 5.54 14.64
CA GLU A 395 -2.26 6.48 15.75
C GLU A 395 -1.49 7.71 15.27
N GLY A 396 -2.12 8.88 15.34
CA GLY A 396 -1.53 10.17 15.00
C GLY A 396 -2.57 11.15 14.45
N ILE A 397 -2.28 12.44 14.57
CA ILE A 397 -3.12 13.50 14.00
C ILE A 397 -3.23 13.30 12.48
N GLY A 398 -4.46 13.30 11.95
CA GLY A 398 -4.75 13.11 10.53
C GLY A 398 -4.47 11.70 10.00
N ALA A 399 -4.30 10.70 10.88
CA ALA A 399 -4.13 9.32 10.47
C ALA A 399 -5.48 8.72 10.02
N VAL A 400 -5.51 8.15 8.80
CA VAL A 400 -6.68 7.46 8.24
C VAL A 400 -6.46 5.96 8.36
N GLY A 401 -7.46 5.22 8.84
CA GLY A 401 -7.40 3.75 8.96
C GLY A 401 -7.34 3.10 7.58
N ILE A 402 -8.46 3.20 6.85
CA ILE A 402 -8.63 2.73 5.48
C ILE A 402 -9.14 3.92 4.67
N GLY A 403 -8.40 4.33 3.65
CA GLY A 403 -8.80 5.38 2.71
C GLY A 403 -8.77 4.86 1.27
N VAL A 404 -9.91 4.89 0.60
CA VAL A 404 -10.04 4.47 -0.81
C VAL A 404 -10.67 5.58 -1.62
N VAL A 405 -9.95 6.05 -2.63
CA VAL A 405 -10.46 6.99 -3.64
C VAL A 405 -10.36 6.32 -5.00
N ALA A 406 -11.49 6.17 -5.69
CA ALA A 406 -11.54 5.45 -6.95
C ALA A 406 -12.42 6.15 -8.01
N GLY A 407 -12.01 6.09 -9.27
CA GLY A 407 -12.88 6.45 -10.39
C GLY A 407 -13.91 5.37 -10.76
N GLY A 408 -13.83 4.19 -10.15
CA GLY A 408 -14.78 3.08 -10.29
C GLY A 408 -15.35 2.61 -8.95
N ALA A 409 -15.89 1.40 -8.94
CA ALA A 409 -16.61 0.84 -7.80
C ALA A 409 -15.66 0.46 -6.66
N ILE A 410 -16.13 0.60 -5.42
CA ILE A 410 -15.37 0.32 -4.20
C ILE A 410 -16.09 -0.78 -3.41
N ASP A 411 -15.41 -1.89 -3.12
CA ASP A 411 -15.85 -2.93 -2.17
C ASP A 411 -14.81 -3.12 -1.08
N ILE A 412 -15.11 -2.64 0.13
CA ILE A 412 -14.26 -2.73 1.32
C ILE A 412 -14.88 -3.73 2.30
N ALA A 413 -14.08 -4.67 2.79
CA ALA A 413 -14.40 -5.45 3.99
C ALA A 413 -13.25 -5.38 5.00
N SER A 414 -13.57 -5.21 6.30
CA SER A 414 -12.58 -5.14 7.38
C SER A 414 -13.01 -5.90 8.63
N GLN A 415 -12.05 -6.45 9.40
CA GLN A 415 -12.31 -7.14 10.68
C GLN A 415 -12.24 -6.22 11.92
N GLY A 416 -12.03 -4.93 11.72
CA GLY A 416 -12.00 -3.91 12.77
C GLY A 416 -11.05 -2.79 12.40
N VAL A 417 -11.45 -1.55 12.69
CA VAL A 417 -10.66 -0.36 12.35
C VAL A 417 -10.66 0.62 13.50
N SER A 418 -9.49 1.01 13.98
CA SER A 418 -9.34 1.96 15.08
C SER A 418 -8.42 3.11 14.68
N THR A 419 -8.86 4.35 14.90
CA THR A 419 -8.01 5.53 14.69
C THR A 419 -7.94 6.40 15.94
N ILE A 420 -6.74 6.86 16.28
CA ILE A 420 -6.50 7.76 17.41
C ILE A 420 -5.76 8.98 16.91
N GLY A 421 -6.32 10.17 17.10
CA GLY A 421 -5.79 11.44 16.65
C GLY A 421 -6.88 12.32 16.03
N ASP A 422 -6.69 13.63 16.13
CA ASP A 422 -7.62 14.62 15.56
C ASP A 422 -7.67 14.51 14.02
N GLY A 423 -8.87 14.59 13.45
CA GLY A 423 -9.10 14.54 12.01
C GLY A 423 -8.84 13.17 11.38
N GLY A 424 -8.81 12.10 12.17
CA GLY A 424 -8.65 10.74 11.67
C GLY A 424 -9.99 10.12 11.25
N THR A 425 -10.04 9.52 10.07
CA THR A 425 -11.20 8.73 9.60
C THR A 425 -10.86 7.25 9.67
N ALA A 426 -11.73 6.43 10.26
CA ALA A 426 -11.47 4.99 10.28
C ALA A 426 -11.64 4.35 8.91
N ILE A 427 -12.79 4.53 8.25
CA ILE A 427 -12.99 4.07 6.86
C ILE A 427 -13.50 5.24 6.02
N ASP A 428 -12.73 5.63 5.01
CA ASP A 428 -13.08 6.64 4.00
C ASP A 428 -13.14 5.97 2.63
N ALA A 429 -14.30 6.05 1.97
CA ALA A 429 -14.54 5.46 0.66
C ALA A 429 -15.22 6.49 -0.26
N ASP A 430 -14.47 7.01 -1.23
CA ASP A 430 -14.95 8.02 -2.18
C ASP A 430 -14.84 7.51 -3.62
N SER A 431 -16.00 7.26 -4.25
CA SER A 431 -16.08 6.91 -5.67
C SER A 431 -16.57 8.10 -6.50
N SER A 432 -15.77 8.48 -7.50
CA SER A 432 -16.20 9.41 -8.55
C SER A 432 -16.89 8.73 -9.73
N GLY A 433 -17.08 7.40 -9.68
CA GLY A 433 -17.74 6.62 -10.72
C GLY A 433 -19.24 6.91 -10.83
N THR A 434 -19.85 6.43 -11.92
CA THR A 434 -21.29 6.64 -12.19
C THR A 434 -22.01 5.31 -12.43
N GLY A 435 -23.30 5.24 -12.09
CA GLY A 435 -24.10 4.03 -12.28
C GLY A 435 -23.54 2.85 -11.49
N ALA A 436 -23.39 1.69 -12.15
CA ALA A 436 -22.81 0.49 -11.56
C ALA A 436 -21.32 0.64 -11.22
N ASP A 437 -20.62 1.52 -11.93
CA ASP A 437 -19.21 1.79 -11.70
C ASP A 437 -18.99 2.80 -10.59
N GLY A 438 -20.04 3.43 -10.05
CA GLY A 438 -19.94 4.31 -8.88
C GLY A 438 -20.30 3.64 -7.56
N LEU A 439 -20.54 2.33 -7.56
CA LEU A 439 -21.01 1.62 -6.37
C LEU A 439 -19.98 1.71 -5.26
N VAL A 440 -20.42 2.09 -4.06
CA VAL A 440 -19.60 2.04 -2.85
C VAL A 440 -20.22 1.08 -1.86
N LYS A 441 -19.48 0.05 -1.49
CA LYS A 441 -19.88 -0.96 -0.54
C LYS A 441 -18.82 -1.07 0.56
N VAL A 442 -19.24 -0.84 1.80
CA VAL A 442 -18.39 -0.94 2.99
C VAL A 442 -18.99 -1.97 3.94
N VAL A 443 -18.21 -2.97 4.33
CA VAL A 443 -18.59 -4.02 5.27
C VAL A 443 -17.56 -4.10 6.41
N ALA A 444 -17.84 -3.43 7.52
CA ALA A 444 -17.06 -3.53 8.75
C ALA A 444 -17.59 -4.70 9.61
N ASN A 445 -16.91 -5.85 9.53
CA ASN A 445 -17.25 -7.08 10.26
C ASN A 445 -16.82 -7.07 11.73
N GLY A 446 -15.91 -6.16 12.10
CA GLY A 446 -15.56 -5.89 13.50
C GLY A 446 -15.87 -4.46 13.90
N ALA A 447 -15.45 -4.11 15.12
CA ALA A 447 -15.70 -2.78 15.68
C ALA A 447 -14.94 -1.69 14.92
N VAL A 448 -15.60 -0.54 14.72
CA VAL A 448 -15.01 0.69 14.19
C VAL A 448 -14.92 1.70 15.32
N ALA A 449 -13.71 2.18 15.62
CA ALA A 449 -13.47 3.11 16.71
C ALA A 449 -12.66 4.32 16.23
N THR A 450 -13.08 5.53 16.59
CA THR A 450 -12.26 6.73 16.38
C THR A 450 -12.18 7.59 17.63
N GLN A 451 -11.02 8.20 17.84
CA GLN A 451 -10.79 9.15 18.91
C GLN A 451 -10.06 10.38 18.38
N GLY A 452 -10.64 11.57 18.56
CA GLY A 452 -10.10 12.83 18.09
C GLY A 452 -11.21 13.79 17.65
N SER A 453 -10.94 15.09 17.68
CA SER A 453 -11.87 16.08 17.14
C SER A 453 -12.03 15.87 15.63
N SER A 454 -13.27 15.99 15.14
CA SER A 454 -13.63 15.82 13.72
C SER A 454 -13.29 14.44 13.15
N SER A 455 -13.13 13.42 13.99
CA SER A 455 -12.79 12.06 13.55
C SER A 455 -14.04 11.26 13.17
N VAL A 456 -14.08 10.67 11.97
CA VAL A 456 -15.28 9.98 11.45
C VAL A 456 -15.10 8.46 11.49
N GLY A 457 -16.11 7.72 11.94
CA GLY A 457 -16.10 6.25 11.93
C GLY A 457 -16.06 5.69 10.51
N ILE A 458 -17.15 5.87 9.77
CA ILE A 458 -17.27 5.44 8.38
C ILE A 458 -17.77 6.63 7.55
N ASP A 459 -17.02 7.02 6.53
CA ASP A 459 -17.45 7.96 5.49
C ASP A 459 -17.50 7.22 4.15
N ALA A 460 -18.70 7.14 3.56
CA ALA A 460 -18.94 6.44 2.31
C ALA A 460 -19.67 7.38 1.33
N MET A 461 -19.00 7.76 0.26
CA MET A 461 -19.46 8.77 -0.69
C MET A 461 -19.38 8.25 -2.12
N SER A 462 -20.46 8.48 -2.87
CA SER A 462 -20.48 8.22 -4.31
C SER A 462 -21.03 9.41 -5.10
N ALA A 463 -20.33 9.77 -6.17
CA ALA A 463 -20.75 10.80 -7.11
C ALA A 463 -21.90 10.36 -8.03
N GLY A 464 -22.09 9.06 -8.25
CA GLY A 464 -23.08 8.59 -9.22
C GLY A 464 -23.60 7.16 -9.04
N GLY A 465 -23.14 6.43 -8.02
CA GLY A 465 -23.57 5.06 -7.71
C GLY A 465 -24.17 4.92 -6.31
N ALA A 466 -24.76 3.76 -6.05
CA ALA A 466 -25.41 3.47 -4.79
C ALA A 466 -24.37 3.29 -3.68
N VAL A 467 -24.74 3.65 -2.45
CA VAL A 467 -23.90 3.49 -1.26
C VAL A 467 -24.53 2.47 -0.33
N SER A 468 -23.78 1.43 0.03
CA SER A 468 -24.18 0.45 1.04
C SER A 468 -23.13 0.37 2.14
N VAL A 469 -23.54 0.59 3.39
CA VAL A 469 -22.68 0.48 4.58
C VAL A 469 -23.27 -0.57 5.50
N THR A 470 -22.48 -1.59 5.83
CA THR A 470 -22.78 -2.57 6.88
C THR A 470 -21.70 -2.46 7.96
N SER A 471 -22.10 -2.35 9.22
CA SER A 471 -21.17 -2.22 10.34
C SER A 471 -21.61 -3.02 11.56
N GLN A 472 -20.64 -3.40 12.40
CA GLN A 472 -20.89 -3.84 13.78
C GLN A 472 -20.91 -2.62 14.72
N ASP A 473 -20.26 -2.69 15.87
CA ASP A 473 -20.18 -1.58 16.81
C ASP A 473 -19.38 -0.42 16.20
N VAL A 474 -19.90 0.81 16.33
CA VAL A 474 -19.22 2.03 15.91
C VAL A 474 -19.12 2.98 17.10
N SER A 475 -17.91 3.36 17.50
CA SER A 475 -17.68 4.32 18.58
C SER A 475 -16.81 5.48 18.10
N THR A 476 -17.28 6.70 18.28
CA THR A 476 -16.52 7.90 17.89
C THR A 476 -16.46 8.87 19.07
N LYS A 477 -15.26 9.40 19.34
CA LYS A 477 -15.02 10.29 20.49
C LYS A 477 -14.35 11.57 20.05
N GLY A 478 -15.04 12.70 20.20
CA GLY A 478 -14.50 14.02 19.90
C GLY A 478 -15.55 14.95 19.31
N SER A 479 -15.31 16.26 19.36
CA SER A 479 -16.27 17.24 18.82
C SER A 479 -16.40 17.06 17.30
N GLY A 480 -17.63 16.93 16.79
CA GLY A 480 -17.88 16.69 15.37
C GLY A 480 -17.50 15.30 14.86
N ALA A 481 -17.29 14.34 15.77
CA ALA A 481 -16.89 12.99 15.44
C ALA A 481 -18.12 12.12 15.07
N ASN A 482 -18.49 12.10 13.79
CA ASN A 482 -19.66 11.35 13.31
C ASN A 482 -19.40 9.84 13.25
N GLY A 483 -20.41 9.03 13.58
CA GLY A 483 -20.35 7.57 13.48
C GLY A 483 -20.30 7.08 12.04
N ILE A 484 -21.43 7.18 11.32
CA ILE A 484 -21.57 6.77 9.92
C ILE A 484 -22.08 7.94 9.08
N LEU A 485 -21.34 8.31 8.05
CA LEU A 485 -21.72 9.22 6.98
C LEU A 485 -21.87 8.40 5.70
N ALA A 486 -23.05 8.41 5.08
CA ALA A 486 -23.33 7.71 3.83
C ALA A 486 -24.02 8.66 2.85
N ARG A 487 -23.44 8.87 1.67
CA ARG A 487 -23.95 9.86 0.71
C ARG A 487 -23.85 9.41 -0.74
N SER A 488 -24.98 9.43 -1.45
CA SER A 488 -25.03 9.20 -2.90
C SER A 488 -25.58 10.43 -3.65
N GLN A 489 -24.95 10.73 -4.78
CA GLN A 489 -25.45 11.69 -5.77
C GLN A 489 -26.02 11.02 -7.03
N GLY A 490 -26.01 9.68 -7.08
CA GLY A 490 -26.56 8.91 -8.20
C GLY A 490 -28.07 9.06 -8.35
N THR A 491 -28.61 8.48 -9.43
CA THR A 491 -30.03 8.56 -9.79
C THR A 491 -30.72 7.21 -9.77
N GLY A 492 -32.02 7.20 -9.41
CA GLY A 492 -32.81 5.98 -9.32
C GLY A 492 -32.20 4.96 -8.36
N ALA A 493 -32.14 3.69 -8.79
CA ALA A 493 -31.50 2.62 -8.03
C ALA A 493 -30.01 2.87 -7.74
N PHE A 494 -29.31 3.62 -8.59
CA PHE A 494 -27.92 4.02 -8.38
C PHE A 494 -27.78 5.26 -7.49
N GLY A 495 -28.89 5.88 -7.07
CA GLY A 495 -28.90 6.90 -6.02
C GLY A 495 -29.16 6.33 -4.63
N ALA A 496 -29.45 5.03 -4.51
CA ALA A 496 -29.88 4.46 -3.25
C ALA A 496 -28.77 4.52 -2.19
N VAL A 497 -29.16 4.79 -0.94
CA VAL A 497 -28.28 4.71 0.23
C VAL A 497 -28.88 3.72 1.22
N THR A 498 -28.11 2.69 1.56
CA THR A 498 -28.52 1.68 2.54
C THR A 498 -27.49 1.62 3.66
N VAL A 499 -27.92 1.84 4.90
CA VAL A 499 -27.08 1.69 6.10
C VAL A 499 -27.65 0.58 6.98
N LEU A 500 -26.84 -0.42 7.27
CA LEU A 500 -27.15 -1.53 8.16
C LEU A 500 -26.13 -1.55 9.32
N ALA A 501 -26.48 -0.92 10.44
CA ALA A 501 -25.70 -0.96 11.67
C ALA A 501 -26.19 -2.10 12.58
N ASN A 502 -25.49 -3.24 12.52
CA ASN A 502 -25.81 -4.45 13.27
C ASN A 502 -25.30 -4.41 14.72
N GLY A 503 -24.34 -3.54 15.03
CA GLY A 503 -23.89 -3.26 16.38
C GLY A 503 -24.40 -1.94 16.93
N ALA A 504 -23.99 -1.61 18.16
CA ALA A 504 -24.35 -0.35 18.81
C ALA A 504 -23.51 0.81 18.25
N ILE A 505 -24.12 1.98 18.13
CA ILE A 505 -23.41 3.22 17.74
C ILE A 505 -23.32 4.14 18.96
N SER A 506 -22.13 4.63 19.27
CA SER A 506 -21.91 5.61 20.32
C SER A 506 -21.07 6.77 19.80
N THR A 507 -21.61 7.99 19.87
CA THR A 507 -20.86 9.21 19.57
C THR A 507 -20.76 10.09 20.81
N GLU A 508 -19.55 10.50 21.15
CA GLU A 508 -19.26 11.31 22.33
C GLU A 508 -18.83 12.72 21.91
N SER A 509 -19.32 13.73 22.64
CA SER A 509 -19.11 15.17 22.41
C SER A 509 -20.07 15.85 21.41
N SER A 510 -19.95 17.17 21.27
CA SER A 510 -20.90 18.04 20.56
C SER A 510 -20.85 17.89 19.04
N GLY A 511 -22.02 18.02 18.39
CA GLY A 511 -22.16 18.05 16.94
C GLY A 511 -21.86 16.73 16.24
N SER A 512 -21.98 15.61 16.97
CA SER A 512 -21.57 14.28 16.51
C SER A 512 -22.79 13.43 16.17
N SER A 513 -23.04 13.18 14.89
CA SER A 513 -24.18 12.37 14.46
C SER A 513 -23.87 10.87 14.55
N GLY A 514 -24.84 10.05 14.99
CA GLY A 514 -24.71 8.59 14.97
C GLY A 514 -24.68 8.07 13.53
N ILE A 515 -25.78 8.28 12.81
CA ILE A 515 -25.91 7.97 11.39
C ILE A 515 -26.39 9.22 10.65
N SER A 516 -25.70 9.59 9.57
CA SER A 516 -26.16 10.56 8.59
C SER A 516 -26.19 9.92 7.20
N ALA A 517 -27.37 9.59 6.72
CA ALA A 517 -27.60 8.96 5.43
C ALA A 517 -28.32 9.93 4.48
N SER A 518 -27.75 10.20 3.30
CA SER A 518 -28.33 11.18 2.38
C SER A 518 -28.22 10.75 0.93
N SER A 519 -29.31 10.91 0.19
CA SER A 519 -29.32 10.74 -1.25
C SER A 519 -29.90 11.96 -1.95
N LEU A 520 -29.28 12.36 -3.06
CA LEU A 520 -29.80 13.45 -3.88
C LEU A 520 -31.01 13.01 -4.71
N HIS A 521 -31.04 11.76 -5.19
CA HIS A 521 -32.09 11.30 -6.12
C HIS A 521 -32.56 9.85 -5.93
N GLY A 522 -32.11 9.16 -4.88
CA GLY A 522 -32.47 7.76 -4.60
C GLY A 522 -32.99 7.55 -3.18
N ALA A 523 -33.57 6.37 -2.96
CA ALA A 523 -34.17 6.04 -1.68
C ALA A 523 -33.09 5.90 -0.58
N VAL A 524 -33.49 6.16 0.67
CA VAL A 524 -32.60 6.00 1.83
C VAL A 524 -33.20 5.01 2.81
N ASP A 525 -32.50 3.92 3.07
CA ASP A 525 -32.89 2.90 4.04
C ASP A 525 -31.86 2.81 5.17
N VAL A 526 -32.28 3.05 6.40
CA VAL A 526 -31.41 2.98 7.59
C VAL A 526 -31.96 1.94 8.55
N THR A 527 -31.17 0.91 8.86
CA THR A 527 -31.41 -0.04 9.94
C THR A 527 -30.32 0.09 10.99
N SER A 528 -30.69 0.16 12.26
CA SER A 528 -29.74 0.33 13.36
C SER A 528 -30.15 -0.44 14.61
N GLN A 529 -29.17 -0.80 15.45
CA GLN A 529 -29.41 -1.25 16.82
C GLN A 529 -29.49 -0.05 17.78
N ALA A 530 -28.88 -0.14 18.96
CA ALA A 530 -28.87 0.96 19.93
C ALA A 530 -27.96 2.10 19.43
N ILE A 531 -28.41 3.34 19.60
CA ILE A 531 -27.62 4.54 19.29
C ILE A 531 -27.60 5.46 20.50
N SER A 532 -26.41 5.88 20.92
CA SER A 532 -26.22 6.87 22.00
C SER A 532 -25.37 8.03 21.52
N THR A 533 -25.88 9.26 21.64
CA THR A 533 -25.13 10.50 21.31
C THR A 533 -25.09 11.46 22.51
N LEU A 534 -23.89 11.86 22.94
CA LEU A 534 -23.65 12.46 24.27
C LEU A 534 -23.19 13.93 24.22
N GLY A 535 -23.69 14.75 23.28
CA GLY A 535 -23.29 16.17 23.25
C GLY A 535 -24.21 17.09 22.46
N ALA A 536 -24.10 18.39 22.75
CA ALA A 536 -24.99 19.41 22.19
C ALA A 536 -25.05 19.38 20.67
N GLY A 537 -26.26 19.52 20.11
CA GLY A 537 -26.52 19.51 18.67
C GLY A 537 -26.31 18.17 17.98
N SER A 538 -26.12 17.08 18.73
CA SER A 538 -25.92 15.75 18.15
C SER A 538 -27.24 15.12 17.71
N THR A 539 -27.21 14.37 16.62
CA THR A 539 -28.37 13.66 16.05
C THR A 539 -28.09 12.17 16.02
N ALA A 540 -28.98 11.32 16.57
CA ALA A 540 -28.75 9.88 16.49
C ALA A 540 -28.92 9.37 15.06
N ILE A 541 -30.03 9.68 14.38
CA ILE A 541 -30.25 9.34 12.97
C ILE A 541 -30.70 10.58 12.20
N SER A 542 -29.96 10.96 11.17
CA SER A 542 -30.35 11.94 10.17
C SER A 542 -30.45 11.24 8.81
N ALA A 543 -31.64 11.17 8.23
CA ALA A 543 -31.86 10.55 6.92
C ALA A 543 -32.59 11.49 5.96
N SER A 544 -32.09 11.64 4.73
CA SER A 544 -32.72 12.53 3.75
C SER A 544 -32.65 12.02 2.32
N SER A 545 -33.76 12.11 1.59
CA SER A 545 -33.82 11.85 0.15
C SER A 545 -34.41 13.04 -0.61
N GLY A 546 -33.74 13.41 -1.71
CA GLY A 546 -34.21 14.40 -2.69
C GLY A 546 -34.83 13.80 -3.96
N GLY A 547 -35.01 12.47 -4.02
CA GLY A 547 -35.56 11.78 -5.20
C GLY A 547 -37.03 12.11 -5.51
N VAL A 548 -37.66 11.38 -6.42
CA VAL A 548 -39.09 11.57 -6.73
C VAL A 548 -39.83 10.25 -6.66
N GLY A 549 -41.06 10.27 -6.14
CA GLY A 549 -41.84 9.05 -5.94
C GLY A 549 -41.13 8.05 -5.01
N ALA A 550 -41.04 6.80 -5.45
CA ALA A 550 -40.36 5.73 -4.71
C ALA A 550 -38.87 5.99 -4.49
N ASP A 551 -38.20 6.67 -5.43
CA ASP A 551 -36.79 7.05 -5.28
C ASP A 551 -36.61 8.21 -4.28
N GLY A 552 -37.70 8.88 -3.87
CA GLY A 552 -37.69 9.90 -2.82
C GLY A 552 -37.94 9.33 -1.42
N ALA A 553 -38.16 8.02 -1.29
CA ALA A 553 -38.58 7.41 -0.04
C ALA A 553 -37.45 7.32 1.00
N VAL A 554 -37.81 7.41 2.27
CA VAL A 554 -36.90 7.21 3.40
C VAL A 554 -37.51 6.23 4.40
N THR A 555 -36.80 5.13 4.66
CA THR A 555 -37.16 4.12 5.66
C THR A 555 -36.15 4.13 6.81
N VAL A 556 -36.62 4.20 8.05
CA VAL A 556 -35.78 4.07 9.25
C VAL A 556 -36.32 2.96 10.14
N LEU A 557 -35.50 1.95 10.40
CA LEU A 557 -35.76 0.85 11.32
C LEU A 557 -34.73 0.85 12.46
N ALA A 558 -35.09 1.50 13.58
CA ALA A 558 -34.29 1.50 14.80
C ALA A 558 -34.73 0.37 15.74
N GLN A 559 -33.97 -0.72 15.75
CA GLN A 559 -34.27 -1.95 16.49
C GLN A 559 -33.80 -1.91 17.95
N GLY A 560 -32.88 -1.01 18.29
CA GLY A 560 -32.44 -0.73 19.66
C GLY A 560 -32.97 0.60 20.21
N ALA A 561 -32.69 0.87 21.48
CA ALA A 561 -33.02 2.15 22.10
C ALA A 561 -32.13 3.28 21.56
N ILE A 562 -32.73 4.45 21.38
CA ILE A 562 -32.01 5.68 20.99
C ILE A 562 -31.95 6.61 22.19
N THR A 563 -30.75 7.07 22.54
CA THR A 563 -30.54 8.07 23.59
C THR A 563 -29.72 9.24 23.06
N THR A 564 -30.22 10.46 23.18
CA THR A 564 -29.46 11.67 22.85
C THR A 564 -29.48 12.66 24.01
N GLU A 565 -28.34 13.27 24.28
CA GLU A 565 -28.18 14.19 25.41
C GLU A 565 -27.68 15.56 24.98
N ASP A 566 -27.95 16.55 25.85
CA ASP A 566 -27.58 17.96 25.74
C ASP A 566 -28.43 18.80 24.75
N ALA A 567 -28.24 20.11 24.79
CA ALA A 567 -29.06 21.10 24.10
C ALA A 567 -29.11 20.87 22.57
N GLY A 568 -30.32 20.93 22.00
CA GLY A 568 -30.55 20.75 20.57
C GLY A 568 -30.33 19.34 20.04
N SER A 569 -30.25 18.33 20.92
CA SER A 569 -30.09 16.95 20.49
C SER A 569 -31.36 16.37 19.84
N LEU A 570 -31.18 15.57 18.78
CA LEU A 570 -32.27 14.99 17.99
C LEU A 570 -32.17 13.45 17.98
N GLY A 571 -33.26 12.75 18.26
CA GLY A 571 -33.31 11.28 18.15
C GLY A 571 -33.29 10.84 16.68
N ILE A 572 -34.41 10.99 15.99
CA ILE A 572 -34.54 10.66 14.56
C ILE A 572 -35.01 11.90 13.81
N ALA A 573 -34.28 12.29 12.77
CA ALA A 573 -34.63 13.37 11.86
C ALA A 573 -34.68 12.84 10.43
N VAL A 574 -35.86 12.92 9.81
CA VAL A 574 -36.11 12.45 8.44
C VAL A 574 -36.69 13.57 7.59
N SER A 575 -36.12 13.77 6.40
CA SER A 575 -36.64 14.67 5.38
C SER A 575 -36.66 13.97 4.02
N ALA A 576 -37.85 13.71 3.51
CA ALA A 576 -38.06 13.03 2.24
C ALA A 576 -38.90 13.87 1.28
N THR A 577 -38.66 13.70 -0.01
CA THR A 577 -39.57 14.11 -1.09
C THR A 577 -40.58 13.01 -1.46
N GLY A 578 -40.28 11.76 -1.07
CA GLY A 578 -41.18 10.60 -1.14
C GLY A 578 -41.71 10.20 0.24
N ALA A 579 -42.17 8.96 0.35
CA ALA A 579 -42.78 8.43 1.57
C ALA A 579 -41.76 8.30 2.70
N VAL A 580 -42.20 8.54 3.93
CA VAL A 580 -41.41 8.33 5.16
C VAL A 580 -42.03 7.20 5.96
N ASP A 581 -41.23 6.19 6.28
CA ASP A 581 -41.61 5.13 7.22
C ASP A 581 -40.55 5.02 8.33
N ILE A 582 -40.97 5.24 9.57
CA ILE A 582 -40.11 5.17 10.75
C ILE A 582 -40.68 4.12 11.71
N THR A 583 -39.91 3.07 11.95
CA THR A 583 -40.14 2.11 13.04
C THR A 583 -39.01 2.21 14.06
N SER A 584 -39.34 2.41 15.33
CA SER A 584 -38.34 2.55 16.40
C SER A 584 -38.75 1.88 17.72
N GLN A 585 -37.78 1.60 18.58
CA GLN A 585 -38.01 1.20 19.99
C GLN A 585 -38.16 2.43 20.89
N ALA A 586 -37.61 2.40 22.11
CA ALA A 586 -37.61 3.53 23.01
C ALA A 586 -36.68 4.66 22.51
N ILE A 587 -37.14 5.90 22.63
CA ILE A 587 -36.36 7.09 22.29
C ILE A 587 -36.31 8.01 23.51
N GLY A 588 -35.11 8.28 24.02
CA GLY A 588 -34.86 9.25 25.08
C GLY A 588 -34.06 10.43 24.55
N THR A 589 -34.57 11.65 24.66
CA THR A 589 -33.80 12.85 24.32
C THR A 589 -33.79 13.84 25.47
N LYS A 590 -32.64 14.44 25.77
CA LYS A 590 -32.47 15.36 26.89
C LYS A 590 -31.74 16.61 26.46
N GLY A 591 -32.19 17.77 26.94
CA GLY A 591 -31.61 19.08 26.66
C GLY A 591 -32.64 20.10 26.19
N VAL A 592 -32.30 21.39 26.29
CA VAL A 592 -33.13 22.47 25.76
C VAL A 592 -33.32 22.28 24.26
N GLY A 593 -34.56 22.29 23.79
CA GLY A 593 -34.92 22.09 22.38
C GLY A 593 -34.73 20.65 21.87
N ALA A 594 -34.55 19.67 22.75
CA ALA A 594 -34.40 18.28 22.33
C ALA A 594 -35.66 17.74 21.61
N LEU A 595 -35.47 16.95 20.56
CA LEU A 595 -36.55 16.41 19.73
C LEU A 595 -36.44 14.89 19.61
N GLY A 596 -37.49 14.15 19.93
CA GLY A 596 -37.51 12.69 19.77
C GLY A 596 -37.51 12.28 18.30
N ILE A 597 -38.57 12.60 17.57
CA ILE A 597 -38.70 12.30 16.13
C ILE A 597 -39.16 13.54 15.35
N ALA A 598 -38.43 13.89 14.29
CA ALA A 598 -38.88 14.77 13.20
C ALA A 598 -39.04 13.95 11.92
N ALA A 599 -40.24 13.90 11.36
CA ALA A 599 -40.53 13.20 10.12
C ALA A 599 -41.24 14.15 9.15
N THR A 600 -40.59 14.50 8.04
CA THR A 600 -41.17 15.39 7.03
C THR A 600 -41.17 14.72 5.67
N SER A 601 -42.34 14.71 5.02
CA SER A 601 -42.49 14.37 3.60
C SER A 601 -43.05 15.55 2.81
N ASN A 602 -42.37 15.89 1.72
CA ASN A 602 -42.81 16.90 0.75
C ASN A 602 -43.53 16.28 -0.47
N GLY A 603 -43.76 14.96 -0.46
CA GLY A 603 -44.47 14.26 -1.51
C GLY A 603 -45.98 14.52 -1.49
N THR A 604 -46.67 14.03 -2.52
CA THR A 604 -48.15 14.12 -2.63
C THR A 604 -48.76 12.74 -2.79
N GLY A 605 -50.00 12.56 -2.32
CA GLY A 605 -50.68 11.27 -2.40
C GLY A 605 -49.97 10.17 -1.59
N ALA A 606 -49.82 8.98 -2.19
CA ALA A 606 -49.12 7.86 -1.56
C ALA A 606 -47.63 8.15 -1.34
N ASP A 607 -47.01 8.91 -2.23
CA ASP A 607 -45.60 9.32 -2.13
C ASP A 607 -45.39 10.42 -1.08
N GLY A 608 -46.46 11.00 -0.53
CA GLY A 608 -46.39 11.96 0.58
C GLY A 608 -46.58 11.31 1.95
N MET A 609 -46.76 9.99 2.03
CA MET A 609 -47.13 9.34 3.29
C MET A 609 -46.05 9.52 4.35
N VAL A 610 -46.47 9.79 5.59
CA VAL A 610 -45.60 9.71 6.77
C VAL A 610 -46.20 8.70 7.73
N ALA A 611 -45.51 7.57 7.92
CA ALA A 611 -45.85 6.54 8.88
C ALA A 611 -44.79 6.51 9.99
N VAL A 612 -45.23 6.60 11.25
CA VAL A 612 -44.35 6.48 12.42
C VAL A 612 -44.93 5.46 13.38
N LEU A 613 -44.16 4.40 13.64
CA LEU A 613 -44.45 3.34 14.60
C LEU A 613 -43.36 3.32 15.68
N VAL A 614 -43.72 3.59 16.93
CA VAL A 614 -42.80 3.53 18.06
C VAL A 614 -43.27 2.47 19.05
N ASN A 615 -42.52 1.37 19.13
CA ASN A 615 -42.79 0.21 19.98
C ASN A 615 -42.29 0.40 21.42
N GLY A 616 -41.65 1.52 21.74
CA GLY A 616 -41.28 1.92 23.10
C GLY A 616 -41.89 3.26 23.50
N ALA A 617 -41.43 3.80 24.63
CA ALA A 617 -41.76 5.16 25.04
C ALA A 617 -40.86 6.19 24.36
N ILE A 618 -41.43 7.33 23.98
CA ILE A 618 -40.68 8.56 23.67
C ILE A 618 -40.62 9.39 24.95
N SER A 619 -39.42 9.68 25.45
CA SER A 619 -39.20 10.54 26.61
C SER A 619 -38.32 11.72 26.21
N THR A 620 -38.82 12.95 26.30
CA THR A 620 -38.05 14.15 26.03
C THR A 620 -37.99 15.07 27.25
N GLU A 621 -36.80 15.53 27.63
CA GLU A 621 -36.57 16.38 28.81
C GLU A 621 -35.86 17.67 28.41
N GLY A 622 -36.44 18.83 28.71
CA GLY A 622 -35.84 20.15 28.50
C GLY A 622 -36.85 21.21 28.04
N ASP A 623 -36.51 22.48 28.24
CA ASP A 623 -37.36 23.58 27.76
C ASP A 623 -37.49 23.53 26.23
N SER A 624 -38.71 23.73 25.72
CA SER A 624 -39.08 23.60 24.31
C SER A 624 -38.82 22.21 23.70
N ALA A 625 -38.68 21.16 24.51
CA ALA A 625 -38.52 19.80 24.02
C ALA A 625 -39.77 19.30 23.28
N ARG A 626 -39.58 18.50 22.23
CA ARG A 626 -40.67 17.97 21.40
C ARG A 626 -40.57 16.45 21.31
N GLY A 627 -41.67 15.73 21.56
CA GLY A 627 -41.69 14.28 21.46
C GLY A 627 -41.64 13.81 20.01
N LEU A 628 -42.70 14.09 19.26
CA LEU A 628 -42.85 13.70 17.87
C LEU A 628 -43.41 14.86 17.04
N ASN A 629 -42.79 15.12 15.89
CA ASN A 629 -43.26 16.06 14.88
C ASN A 629 -43.30 15.35 13.51
N ALA A 630 -44.49 14.98 13.05
CA ALA A 630 -44.72 14.41 11.72
C ALA A 630 -45.43 15.42 10.83
N VAL A 631 -44.97 15.60 9.59
CA VAL A 631 -45.54 16.57 8.65
C VAL A 631 -45.55 15.97 7.25
N SER A 632 -46.70 16.00 6.60
CA SER A 632 -46.84 15.69 5.18
C SER A 632 -47.42 16.88 4.41
N SER A 633 -46.85 17.19 3.24
CA SER A 633 -47.33 18.26 2.36
C SER A 633 -48.58 17.88 1.55
N GLY A 634 -48.85 16.59 1.35
CA GLY A 634 -49.95 16.15 0.50
C GLY A 634 -50.35 14.68 0.62
N GLY A 635 -49.78 13.94 1.59
CA GLY A 635 -50.09 12.56 1.88
C GLY A 635 -50.65 12.37 3.31
N PRO A 636 -51.12 11.16 3.65
CA PRO A 636 -51.62 10.86 4.98
C PRO A 636 -50.48 10.78 6.00
N VAL A 637 -50.75 11.26 7.22
CA VAL A 637 -49.88 11.09 8.39
C VAL A 637 -50.50 10.04 9.32
N SER A 638 -49.75 9.00 9.67
CA SER A 638 -50.14 7.95 10.60
C SER A 638 -49.09 7.81 11.69
N VAL A 639 -49.50 8.00 12.94
CA VAL A 639 -48.60 7.92 14.11
C VAL A 639 -49.16 6.94 15.13
N THR A 640 -48.38 5.91 15.45
CA THR A 640 -48.66 4.94 16.51
C THR A 640 -47.51 4.91 17.49
N VAL A 641 -47.75 5.28 18.75
CA VAL A 641 -46.75 5.38 19.81
C VAL A 641 -47.30 4.75 21.09
N GLN A 642 -46.49 3.98 21.84
CA GLN A 642 -46.94 3.39 23.10
C GLN A 642 -47.17 4.45 24.18
N ALA A 643 -46.19 5.32 24.38
CA ALA A 643 -46.24 6.40 25.35
C ALA A 643 -45.35 7.57 24.90
N VAL A 644 -45.78 8.79 25.18
CA VAL A 644 -44.97 10.00 24.97
C VAL A 644 -44.98 10.81 26.27
N SER A 645 -43.80 11.08 26.81
CA SER A 645 -43.59 11.94 27.97
C SER A 645 -42.64 13.07 27.58
N THR A 646 -43.08 14.31 27.81
CA THR A 646 -42.29 15.51 27.50
C THR A 646 -42.27 16.40 28.74
N GLN A 647 -41.09 16.77 29.22
CA GLN A 647 -40.90 17.58 30.44
C GLN A 647 -40.15 18.87 30.11
N GLY A 648 -40.61 20.02 30.62
CA GLY A 648 -39.98 21.33 30.42
C GLY A 648 -40.96 22.43 29.99
N GLY A 649 -40.54 23.69 30.08
CA GLY A 649 -41.36 24.83 29.67
C GLY A 649 -41.57 24.86 28.15
N GLY A 650 -42.82 24.92 27.67
CA GLY A 650 -43.13 24.97 26.24
C GLY A 650 -42.94 23.65 25.49
N ALA A 651 -42.86 22.52 26.21
CA ALA A 651 -42.73 21.21 25.61
C ALA A 651 -43.99 20.77 24.84
N VAL A 652 -43.80 20.01 23.76
CA VAL A 652 -44.89 19.51 22.90
C VAL A 652 -44.78 17.99 22.78
N GLY A 653 -45.83 17.26 23.16
CA GLY A 653 -45.88 15.80 23.05
C GLY A 653 -45.84 15.30 21.61
N ILE A 654 -46.94 15.51 20.88
CA ILE A 654 -47.10 15.06 19.49
C ILE A 654 -47.67 16.22 18.68
N ASN A 655 -47.07 16.46 17.51
CA ASN A 655 -47.59 17.30 16.44
C ASN A 655 -47.57 16.46 15.15
N ALA A 656 -48.71 16.27 14.49
CA ALA A 656 -48.86 15.36 13.36
C ALA A 656 -49.87 15.90 12.35
#